data_AF-A0A504BXE3-F1
#
_entry.id   AF-A0A504BXE3-F1
#
_cell.length_a   1.000
_cell.length_b   1.000
_cell.length_c   1.000
_cell.angle_alpha   90.00
_cell.angle_beta   90.00
_cell.angle_gamma   90.00
#
_symmetry.space_group_name_H-M   'P 1'
#
loop_
_entity.id
_entity.type
_entity.pdbx_description
1 polymer ?
#
loop_
_entity_poly.entity_id
_entity_poly.type
_entity_poly.pdbx_seq_one_letter_code
_entity_poly.pdbx_strand_id
1 'polypeptide(L)'
;MPAEIDFASLPRQHVPLFVVSPRRILADILAKGWIESTIPFLALLCVLIGIALTTDGYFSPANLQNLAQYAADGGLVVLALLIVVAVGGIDLSVGSNFAMSAFVALYCFHILNLPVPAVLVLTLAAGAAVGMTNGIVAGLLGCGALLTTLGTMITVRALFALAAQAELVEISTSSRTDDLWDWIGFEKFLAVPIGAWCLIAVAALVFVMFRQLRFGWHILAVGGNRKAARHGGIPVRTTIFLAYLLAGLIVGLAGFLFAARQNSISVADTGIGMEFFALTALVVGLGGFVPGKGSPVTVLIGFTTIYLLNNAMINAGFRGDFVQFCMGAIIIVILTIDVRFRKNRHRLLASSYLDPIVLDAGPVEGMRGLMPDEMAPRLKGAEILASGRVDGPEDVILDAEGNLYCGNRNGCILKIAAPTYSDVSVLAKIGGRPLGLAFDREGRIVTCVAGMGLIRVTMAGDVELLTDETSRSLFSVQDDTAIRMADDLDIGPDGTIYFTDATKRYDIENWGMDLLEGRPNGRLLSHDPKSGKTRTICDNLVFPNGVCLTHDGKHLLVASTWNCSILIFDLAKLSDGPRIFLKGLPGYPDNINRASDGGYWVALAGMRNPLFDRVLKHPGLRRRMTRRVPPTNWLFGNLNIGGVLKIDGLGKIVDALWDASDGPLYMITSMREHEGSLFLGGVTNDKIGRLALEGANARWTGPASYWGRDR
;
A
#
# COMPACT_ATOMS: atom_id res chain seq x y z
N MET A 1 13.12 27.77 -40.59
CA MET A 1 14.26 27.11 -39.92
C MET A 1 13.93 27.03 -38.43
N PRO A 2 14.29 25.95 -37.73
CA PRO A 2 14.04 25.86 -36.29
C PRO A 2 14.80 26.99 -35.57
N ALA A 3 14.16 27.63 -34.60
CA ALA A 3 14.81 28.65 -33.77
C ALA A 3 15.87 27.99 -32.88
N GLU A 4 17.04 28.61 -32.75
CA GLU A 4 18.10 28.13 -31.85
C GLU A 4 17.77 28.56 -30.42
N ILE A 5 17.49 27.60 -29.55
CA ILE A 5 17.13 27.85 -28.15
C ILE A 5 18.41 28.00 -27.33
N ASP A 6 18.64 29.20 -26.77
CA ASP A 6 19.70 29.41 -25.77
C ASP A 6 19.23 28.90 -24.41
N PHE A 7 19.37 27.58 -24.19
CA PHE A 7 19.01 26.91 -22.94
C PHE A 7 19.69 27.52 -21.71
N ALA A 8 20.92 28.03 -21.84
CA ALA A 8 21.67 28.56 -20.72
C ALA A 8 21.07 29.86 -20.18
N SER A 9 20.44 30.67 -21.05
CA SER A 9 19.78 31.92 -20.69
C SER A 9 18.47 31.75 -19.91
N LEU A 10 17.80 30.59 -20.05
CA LEU A 10 16.50 30.36 -19.44
C LEU A 10 16.58 30.20 -17.92
N PRO A 11 15.61 30.74 -17.15
CA PRO A 11 15.65 30.65 -15.70
C PRO A 11 15.46 29.20 -15.24
N ARG A 12 16.26 28.77 -14.24
CA ARG A 12 16.17 27.43 -13.67
C ARG A 12 14.86 27.25 -12.89
N GLN A 13 14.19 26.12 -13.09
CA GLN A 13 13.07 25.71 -12.26
C GLN A 13 13.61 24.94 -11.05
N HIS A 14 13.30 25.39 -9.84
CA HIS A 14 13.69 24.64 -8.64
C HIS A 14 12.82 23.39 -8.51
N VAL A 15 13.48 22.23 -8.40
CA VAL A 15 12.87 20.93 -8.15
C VAL A 15 13.42 20.40 -6.84
N PRO A 16 12.58 20.11 -5.83
CA PRO A 16 13.07 19.64 -4.54
C PRO A 16 13.61 18.21 -4.68
N LEU A 17 14.79 17.96 -4.10
CA LEU A 17 15.34 16.60 -4.00
C LEU A 17 14.53 15.71 -3.05
N PHE A 18 14.03 16.30 -1.95
CA PHE A 18 13.25 15.61 -0.93
C PHE A 18 11.97 16.39 -0.60
N VAL A 19 10.83 15.72 -0.69
CA VAL A 19 9.54 16.28 -0.26
C VAL A 19 9.20 15.70 1.11
N VAL A 20 9.66 16.37 2.17
CA VAL A 20 9.34 15.96 3.55
C VAL A 20 7.99 16.55 3.96
N SER A 21 7.00 15.68 4.16
CA SER A 21 5.74 16.04 4.83
C SER A 21 5.52 15.11 6.02
N PRO A 22 5.61 15.62 7.26
CA PRO A 22 5.34 14.80 8.45
C PRO A 22 3.95 14.17 8.43
N ARG A 23 2.96 14.86 7.86
CA ARG A 23 1.60 14.35 7.72
C ARG A 23 1.49 13.24 6.68
N ARG A 24 2.17 13.39 5.54
CA ARG A 24 2.26 12.35 4.51
C ARG A 24 2.97 11.12 5.06
N ILE A 25 4.14 11.29 5.67
CA ILE A 25 4.89 10.20 6.29
C ILE A 25 4.01 9.48 7.32
N LEU A 26 3.30 10.22 8.17
CA LEU A 26 2.36 9.63 9.12
C LEU A 26 1.22 8.89 8.43
N ALA A 27 0.63 9.44 7.37
CA ALA A 27 -0.43 8.78 6.60
C ALA A 27 0.08 7.48 5.94
N ASP A 28 1.26 7.53 5.32
CA ASP A 28 1.91 6.40 4.64
C ASP A 28 2.24 5.29 5.65
N ILE A 29 2.76 5.66 6.83
CA ILE A 29 3.01 4.72 7.94
C ILE A 29 1.70 4.11 8.45
N LEU A 30 0.69 4.93 8.71
CA LEU A 30 -0.62 4.46 9.20
C LEU A 30 -1.35 3.55 8.19
N ALA A 31 -1.05 3.70 6.89
CA ALA A 31 -1.61 2.87 5.83
C ALA A 31 -1.01 1.46 5.83
N LYS A 32 0.22 1.28 6.33
CA LYS A 32 0.87 -0.03 6.36
C LYS A 32 0.24 -0.94 7.42
N GLY A 33 0.01 -2.21 7.07
CA GLY A 33 -0.58 -3.19 7.99
C GLY A 33 0.27 -3.50 9.23
N TRP A 34 1.60 -3.36 9.14
CA TRP A 34 2.50 -3.60 10.28
C TRP A 34 2.38 -2.54 11.38
N ILE A 35 1.77 -1.38 11.14
CA ILE A 35 1.60 -0.32 12.15
C ILE A 35 0.82 -0.81 13.38
N GLU A 36 -0.03 -1.83 13.20
CA GLU A 36 -0.77 -2.46 14.29
C GLU A 36 0.15 -3.15 15.30
N SER A 37 1.35 -3.57 14.86
CA SER A 37 2.38 -4.20 15.70
C SER A 37 3.25 -3.18 16.45
N THR A 38 3.19 -1.90 16.06
CA THR A 38 4.05 -0.85 16.62
C THR A 38 3.71 -0.54 18.08
N ILE A 39 2.43 -0.59 18.47
CA ILE A 39 2.01 -0.35 19.85
C ILE A 39 2.61 -1.42 20.80
N PRO A 40 2.44 -2.74 20.56
CA PRO A 40 3.09 -3.78 21.37
C PRO A 40 4.62 -3.64 21.40
N PHE A 41 5.24 -3.31 20.27
CA PHE A 41 6.69 -3.16 20.18
C PHE A 41 7.21 -1.96 21.01
N LEU A 42 6.54 -0.81 20.93
CA LEU A 42 6.86 0.35 21.77
C LEU A 42 6.65 0.06 23.25
N ALA A 43 5.60 -0.69 23.60
CA ALA A 43 5.37 -1.12 24.99
C ALA A 43 6.51 -2.01 25.51
N LEU A 44 6.98 -2.98 24.69
CA LEU A 44 8.15 -3.79 25.03
C LEU A 44 9.40 -2.92 25.22
N LEU A 45 9.65 -1.98 24.31
CA LEU A 45 10.81 -1.08 24.39
C LEU A 45 10.77 -0.23 25.68
N CYS A 46 9.60 0.31 26.04
CA CYS A 46 9.43 1.04 27.29
C CYS A 46 9.71 0.17 28.53
N VAL A 47 9.29 -1.09 28.53
CA VAL A 47 9.57 -2.03 29.63
C VAL A 47 11.07 -2.35 29.70
N LEU A 48 11.71 -2.63 28.56
CA LEU A 48 13.15 -2.90 28.50
C LEU A 48 13.97 -1.71 29.00
N ILE A 49 13.65 -0.49 28.55
CA ILE A 49 14.31 0.73 29.01
C ILE A 49 14.04 0.95 30.50
N GLY A 50 12.79 0.77 30.95
CA GLY A 50 12.43 0.92 32.36
C GLY A 50 13.23 -0.01 33.27
N ILE A 51 13.30 -1.30 32.93
CA ILE A 51 14.08 -2.30 33.69
C ILE A 51 15.57 -1.98 33.66
N ALA A 52 16.11 -1.58 32.50
CA ALA A 52 17.52 -1.22 32.37
C ALA A 52 17.90 -0.01 33.25
N LEU A 53 16.97 0.90 33.50
CA LEU A 53 17.18 2.09 34.33
C LEU A 53 16.96 1.83 35.83
N THR A 54 16.19 0.82 36.21
CA THR A 54 15.82 0.56 37.62
C THR A 54 16.51 -0.64 38.23
N THR A 55 17.04 -1.57 37.43
CA THR A 55 17.61 -2.83 37.93
C THR A 55 18.96 -3.14 37.28
N ASP A 56 20.03 -2.87 38.03
CA ASP A 56 21.39 -3.16 37.60
C ASP A 56 21.61 -4.66 37.39
N GLY A 57 22.30 -5.02 36.30
CA GLY A 57 22.65 -6.42 36.00
C GLY A 57 21.47 -7.33 35.63
N TYR A 58 20.24 -6.79 35.47
CA TYR A 58 19.07 -7.60 35.11
C TYR A 58 19.26 -8.35 33.78
N PHE A 59 19.91 -7.72 32.79
CA PHE A 59 20.22 -8.35 31.51
C PHE A 59 21.56 -9.10 31.49
N SER A 60 22.04 -9.56 32.65
CA SER A 60 23.21 -10.45 32.72
C SER A 60 22.95 -11.78 31.97
N PRO A 61 23.99 -12.40 31.38
CA PRO A 61 23.82 -13.68 30.68
C PRO A 61 23.16 -14.77 31.53
N ALA A 62 23.47 -14.81 32.84
CA ALA A 62 22.86 -15.78 33.76
C ALA A 62 21.36 -15.55 33.93
N ASN A 63 20.92 -14.30 34.12
CA ASN A 63 19.50 -14.01 34.27
C ASN A 63 18.75 -14.19 32.95
N LEU A 64 19.36 -13.86 31.81
CA LEU A 64 18.77 -14.12 30.48
C LEU A 64 18.55 -15.63 30.25
N GLN A 65 19.47 -16.48 30.69
CA GLN A 65 19.31 -17.93 30.62
C GLN A 65 18.16 -18.42 31.50
N ASN A 66 18.06 -17.90 32.73
CA ASN A 66 16.94 -18.21 33.62
C ASN A 66 15.61 -17.77 33.01
N LEU A 67 15.53 -16.53 32.50
CA LEU A 67 14.35 -16.01 31.83
C LEU A 67 13.95 -16.88 30.63
N ALA A 68 14.91 -17.29 29.81
CA ALA A 68 14.66 -18.18 28.69
C ALA A 68 14.12 -19.55 29.14
N GLN A 69 14.56 -20.06 30.29
CA GLN A 69 14.12 -21.36 30.81
C GLN A 69 12.64 -21.38 31.19
N TYR A 70 12.15 -20.32 31.85
CA TYR A 70 10.73 -20.21 32.24
C TYR A 70 9.83 -19.63 31.13
N ALA A 71 10.41 -19.02 30.10
CA ALA A 71 9.65 -18.45 28.99
C ALA A 71 8.89 -19.51 28.18
N ALA A 72 9.38 -20.76 28.13
CA ALA A 72 8.77 -21.86 27.39
C ALA A 72 7.35 -22.18 27.90
N ASP A 73 7.18 -22.24 29.23
CA ASP A 73 5.92 -22.62 29.88
C ASP A 73 4.78 -21.67 29.48
N GLY A 74 5.01 -20.36 29.65
CA GLY A 74 4.01 -19.33 29.29
C GLY A 74 3.91 -19.07 27.80
N GLY A 75 5.04 -19.09 27.07
CA GLY A 75 5.08 -18.78 25.65
C GLY A 75 4.30 -19.78 24.81
N LEU A 76 4.42 -21.07 25.12
CA LEU A 76 3.66 -22.13 24.44
C LEU A 76 2.15 -22.01 24.71
N VAL A 77 1.76 -21.75 25.96
CA VAL A 77 0.34 -21.54 26.33
C VAL A 77 -0.25 -20.32 25.60
N VAL A 78 0.52 -19.23 25.49
CA VAL A 78 0.12 -18.03 24.74
C VAL A 78 -0.04 -18.34 23.25
N LEU A 79 0.85 -19.13 22.64
CA LEU A 79 0.71 -19.57 21.25
C LEU A 79 -0.52 -20.48 21.04
N ALA A 80 -0.80 -21.38 21.98
CA ALA A 80 -2.02 -22.19 21.95
C ALA A 80 -3.28 -21.32 21.99
N LEU A 81 -3.31 -20.34 22.88
CA LEU A 81 -4.43 -19.43 23.03
C LEU A 81 -4.61 -18.50 21.81
N LEU A 82 -3.51 -18.12 21.14
CA LEU A 82 -3.55 -17.38 19.87
C LEU A 82 -4.34 -18.14 18.81
N ILE A 83 -4.16 -19.46 18.70
CA ILE A 83 -4.87 -20.29 17.71
C ILE A 83 -6.38 -20.27 17.99
N VAL A 84 -6.77 -20.38 19.26
CA VAL A 84 -8.18 -20.34 19.68
C VAL A 84 -8.80 -18.96 19.45
N VAL A 85 -8.11 -17.89 19.82
CA VAL A 85 -8.60 -16.51 19.59
C VAL A 85 -8.69 -16.20 18.10
N ALA A 86 -7.74 -16.67 17.29
CA ALA A 86 -7.75 -16.46 15.84
C ALA A 86 -8.98 -17.07 15.17
N VAL A 87 -9.49 -18.23 15.64
CA VAL A 87 -10.74 -18.83 15.11
C VAL A 87 -12.02 -18.19 15.69
N GLY A 88 -11.87 -17.24 16.61
CA GLY A 88 -12.96 -16.55 17.29
C GLY A 88 -13.53 -17.30 18.50
N GLY A 89 -12.71 -18.12 19.15
CA GLY A 89 -12.99 -18.74 20.44
C GLY A 89 -12.25 -18.03 21.59
N ILE A 90 -12.49 -18.48 22.81
CA ILE A 90 -11.70 -18.17 24.01
C ILE A 90 -11.53 -19.49 24.75
N ASP A 91 -10.34 -19.76 25.30
CA ASP A 91 -10.08 -20.94 26.14
C ASP A 91 -9.57 -20.53 27.52
N LEU A 92 -10.46 -20.60 28.52
CA LEU A 92 -10.11 -20.39 29.92
C LEU A 92 -9.51 -21.64 30.59
N SER A 93 -9.66 -22.81 29.97
CA SER A 93 -9.22 -24.09 30.57
C SER A 93 -7.71 -24.34 30.42
N VAL A 94 -6.98 -23.48 29.70
CA VAL A 94 -5.56 -23.67 29.39
C VAL A 94 -4.68 -23.87 30.64
N GLY A 95 -4.95 -23.15 31.74
CA GLY A 95 -4.22 -23.31 33.00
C GLY A 95 -4.49 -24.66 33.67
N SER A 96 -5.75 -25.09 33.71
CA SER A 96 -6.13 -26.41 34.23
C SER A 96 -5.60 -27.55 33.35
N ASN A 97 -5.62 -27.38 32.03
CA ASN A 97 -5.08 -28.35 31.08
C ASN A 97 -3.55 -28.49 31.22
N PHE A 98 -2.84 -27.38 31.40
CA PHE A 98 -1.42 -27.37 31.68
C PHE A 98 -1.09 -28.16 32.97
N ALA A 99 -1.82 -27.88 34.05
CA ALA A 99 -1.63 -28.56 35.34
C ALA A 99 -1.90 -30.07 35.24
N MET A 100 -2.99 -30.45 34.57
CA MET A 100 -3.32 -31.86 34.33
C MET A 100 -2.26 -32.55 33.47
N SER A 101 -1.78 -31.90 32.41
CA SER A 101 -0.74 -32.46 31.52
C SER A 101 0.59 -32.65 32.26
N ALA A 102 0.99 -31.68 33.09
CA ALA A 102 2.17 -31.79 33.94
C ALA A 102 2.04 -32.93 34.96
N PHE A 103 0.86 -33.09 35.58
CA PHE A 103 0.59 -34.23 36.47
C PHE A 103 0.69 -35.56 35.74
N VAL A 104 0.07 -35.71 34.57
CA VAL A 104 0.13 -36.94 33.77
C VAL A 104 1.58 -37.28 33.40
N ALA A 105 2.40 -36.28 33.06
CA ALA A 105 3.82 -36.50 32.78
C ALA A 105 4.56 -37.08 34.00
N LEU A 106 4.41 -36.45 35.17
CA LEU A 106 5.05 -36.89 36.41
C LEU A 106 4.53 -38.25 36.88
N TYR A 107 3.22 -38.49 36.78
CA TYR A 107 2.62 -39.78 37.14
C TYR A 107 3.14 -40.91 36.25
N CYS A 108 3.19 -40.70 34.93
CA CYS A 108 3.71 -41.70 34.00
C CYS A 108 5.21 -41.97 34.20
N PHE A 109 5.97 -40.93 34.53
CA PHE A 109 7.42 -41.04 34.73
C PHE A 109 7.77 -41.69 36.07
N HIS A 110 7.23 -41.18 37.19
CA HIS A 110 7.59 -41.61 38.54
C HIS A 110 6.81 -42.85 39.03
N ILE A 111 5.51 -42.93 38.75
CA ILE A 111 4.65 -44.00 39.29
C ILE A 111 4.60 -45.19 38.33
N LEU A 112 4.14 -44.98 37.09
CA LEU A 112 4.00 -46.06 36.09
C LEU A 112 5.34 -46.53 35.50
N ASN A 113 6.39 -45.80 35.80
CA ASN A 113 7.74 -46.07 35.38
C ASN A 113 7.98 -46.21 33.86
N LEU A 114 7.28 -45.40 33.05
CA LEU A 114 7.34 -45.47 31.59
C LEU A 114 8.58 -44.78 31.00
N PRO A 115 9.06 -45.19 29.82
CA PRO A 115 10.16 -44.50 29.13
C PRO A 115 9.72 -43.12 28.63
N VAL A 116 10.64 -42.15 28.60
CA VAL A 116 10.36 -40.73 28.30
C VAL A 116 9.56 -40.50 27.00
N PRO A 117 9.81 -41.21 25.87
CA PRO A 117 8.98 -41.05 24.68
C PRO A 117 7.50 -41.43 24.89
N ALA A 118 7.22 -42.46 25.70
CA ALA A 118 5.86 -42.85 26.05
C ALA A 118 5.20 -41.81 26.96
N VAL A 119 5.96 -41.26 27.92
CA VAL A 119 5.50 -40.14 28.77
C VAL A 119 5.09 -38.96 27.91
N LEU A 120 5.94 -38.54 26.96
CA LEU A 120 5.63 -37.44 26.04
C LEU A 120 4.32 -37.68 25.27
N VAL A 121 4.15 -38.86 24.66
CA VAL A 121 2.93 -39.19 23.89
C VAL A 121 1.68 -39.15 24.77
N LEU A 122 1.73 -39.73 25.97
CA LEU A 122 0.60 -39.76 26.90
C LEU A 122 0.26 -38.36 27.43
N THR A 123 1.27 -37.53 27.71
CA THR A 123 1.06 -36.14 28.12
C THR A 123 0.43 -35.30 26.99
N LEU A 124 0.92 -35.44 25.75
CA LEU A 124 0.32 -34.77 24.59
C LEU A 124 -1.12 -35.25 24.35
N ALA A 125 -1.39 -36.54 24.53
CA ALA A 125 -2.73 -37.10 24.44
C ALA A 125 -3.67 -36.54 25.52
N ALA A 126 -3.20 -36.39 26.76
CA ALA A 126 -3.99 -35.76 27.83
C ALA A 126 -4.33 -34.29 27.49
N GLY A 127 -3.34 -33.51 27.05
CA GLY A 127 -3.55 -32.14 26.61
C GLY A 127 -4.53 -32.03 25.43
N ALA A 128 -4.37 -32.91 24.44
CA ALA A 128 -5.24 -33.01 23.28
C ALA A 128 -6.67 -33.46 23.66
N ALA A 129 -6.85 -34.32 24.66
CA ALA A 129 -8.18 -34.76 25.11
C ALA A 129 -9.01 -33.62 25.70
N VAL A 130 -8.38 -32.72 26.48
CA VAL A 130 -9.05 -31.52 26.98
C VAL A 130 -9.40 -30.57 25.82
N GLY A 131 -8.45 -30.34 24.91
CA GLY A 131 -8.69 -29.54 23.70
C GLY A 131 -9.79 -30.12 22.80
N MET A 132 -9.83 -31.45 22.65
CA MET A 132 -10.85 -32.17 21.91
C MET A 132 -12.24 -31.96 22.54
N THR A 133 -12.34 -32.06 23.86
CA THR A 133 -13.59 -31.84 24.59
C THR A 133 -14.11 -30.42 24.34
N ASN A 134 -13.24 -29.41 24.44
CA ASN A 134 -13.58 -28.02 24.12
C ASN A 134 -13.99 -27.87 22.63
N GLY A 135 -13.25 -28.49 21.72
CA GLY A 135 -13.51 -28.45 20.28
C GLY A 135 -14.84 -29.11 19.87
N ILE A 136 -15.22 -30.21 20.53
CA ILE A 136 -16.51 -30.88 20.30
C ILE A 136 -17.64 -29.97 20.76
N VAL A 137 -17.56 -29.46 22.00
CA VAL A 137 -18.66 -28.70 22.59
C VAL A 137 -18.79 -27.30 21.96
N ALA A 138 -17.67 -26.59 21.80
CA ALA A 138 -17.68 -25.25 21.19
C ALA A 138 -17.78 -25.26 19.65
N GLY A 139 -17.15 -26.24 18.99
CA GLY A 139 -17.05 -26.28 17.52
C GLY A 139 -18.14 -27.11 16.85
N LEU A 140 -18.38 -28.35 17.32
CA LEU A 140 -19.33 -29.27 16.68
C LEU A 140 -20.76 -29.08 17.19
N LEU A 141 -20.94 -28.99 18.52
CA LEU A 141 -22.24 -28.77 19.15
C LEU A 141 -22.69 -27.30 19.10
N GLY A 142 -21.73 -26.37 18.96
CA GLY A 142 -22.02 -24.95 18.81
C GLY A 142 -22.38 -24.22 20.10
N CYS A 143 -22.00 -24.76 21.26
CA CYS A 143 -22.15 -24.07 22.54
C CYS A 143 -21.23 -22.84 22.61
N GLY A 144 -21.55 -21.88 23.48
CA GLY A 144 -20.70 -20.72 23.71
C GLY A 144 -19.30 -21.13 24.20
N ALA A 145 -18.25 -20.69 23.50
CA ALA A 145 -16.86 -21.02 23.80
C ALA A 145 -16.45 -20.67 25.24
N LEU A 146 -16.89 -19.51 25.74
CA LEU A 146 -16.61 -19.06 27.11
C LEU A 146 -17.21 -20.01 28.16
N LEU A 147 -18.50 -20.35 28.03
CA LEU A 147 -19.19 -21.24 28.97
C LEU A 147 -18.61 -22.66 28.92
N THR A 148 -18.31 -23.14 27.72
CA THR A 148 -17.69 -24.45 27.50
C THR A 148 -16.36 -24.53 28.24
N THR A 149 -15.49 -23.54 28.02
CA THR A 149 -14.12 -23.56 28.54
C THR A 149 -14.05 -23.21 30.02
N LEU A 150 -15.01 -22.46 30.55
CA LEU A 150 -15.19 -22.30 31.99
C LEU A 150 -15.59 -23.62 32.66
N GLY A 151 -16.53 -24.36 32.07
CA GLY A 151 -16.96 -25.67 32.58
C GLY A 151 -15.83 -26.70 32.58
N THR A 152 -15.06 -26.76 31.49
CA THR A 152 -13.89 -27.65 31.42
C THR A 152 -12.75 -27.20 32.32
N MET A 153 -12.52 -25.88 32.47
CA MET A 153 -11.54 -25.34 33.43
C MET A 153 -11.82 -25.85 34.85
N ILE A 154 -13.06 -25.73 35.33
CA ILE A 154 -13.47 -26.14 36.68
C ILE A 154 -13.35 -27.67 36.82
N THR A 155 -13.86 -28.41 35.83
CA THR A 155 -13.88 -29.88 35.87
C THR A 155 -12.48 -30.47 35.85
N VAL A 156 -11.63 -30.05 34.90
CA VAL A 156 -10.25 -30.53 34.78
C VAL A 156 -9.42 -30.11 35.98
N ARG A 157 -9.64 -28.90 36.53
CA ARG A 157 -8.98 -28.45 37.76
C ARG A 157 -9.32 -29.36 38.95
N ALA A 158 -10.60 -29.68 39.12
CA ALA A 158 -11.05 -30.57 40.20
C ALA A 158 -10.47 -31.98 40.04
N LEU A 159 -10.48 -32.53 38.82
CA LEU A 159 -9.87 -33.83 38.54
C LEU A 159 -8.36 -33.84 38.81
N PHE A 160 -7.65 -32.79 38.39
CA PHE A 160 -6.24 -32.62 38.70
C PHE A 160 -6.00 -32.58 40.21
N ALA A 161 -6.78 -31.79 40.96
CA ALA A 161 -6.63 -31.70 42.41
C ALA A 161 -6.86 -33.05 43.11
N LEU A 162 -7.91 -33.78 42.73
CA LEU A 162 -8.21 -35.11 43.28
C LEU A 162 -7.11 -36.13 42.98
N ALA A 163 -6.64 -36.19 41.73
CA ALA A 163 -5.63 -37.15 41.31
C ALA A 163 -4.23 -36.80 41.86
N ALA A 164 -3.84 -35.54 41.80
CA ALA A 164 -2.54 -35.08 42.28
C ALA A 164 -2.41 -35.24 43.78
N GLN A 165 -3.46 -34.96 44.56
CA GLN A 165 -3.39 -35.06 46.02
C GLN A 165 -3.15 -36.50 46.51
N ALA A 166 -3.59 -37.52 45.77
CA ALA A 166 -3.37 -38.92 46.10
C ALA A 166 -1.89 -39.34 45.93
N GLU A 167 -1.22 -38.82 44.90
CA GLU A 167 0.10 -39.29 44.45
C GLU A 167 1.24 -38.29 44.73
N LEU A 168 0.94 -37.13 45.33
CA LEU A 168 1.89 -36.01 45.44
C LEU A 168 3.14 -36.36 46.24
N VAL A 169 2.97 -37.08 47.34
CA VAL A 169 4.08 -37.48 48.23
C VAL A 169 5.00 -38.47 47.53
N GLU A 170 4.43 -39.46 46.83
CA GLU A 170 5.20 -40.46 46.11
C GLU A 170 5.98 -39.85 44.94
N ILE A 171 5.33 -38.99 44.15
CA ILE A 171 6.00 -38.22 43.07
C ILE A 171 7.13 -37.35 43.63
N SER A 172 6.93 -36.69 44.77
CA SER A 172 7.94 -35.78 45.35
C SER A 172 9.09 -36.50 46.05
N THR A 173 8.92 -37.77 46.41
CA THR A 173 9.95 -38.58 47.10
C THR A 173 10.62 -39.61 46.20
N SER A 174 10.14 -39.75 44.96
CA SER A 174 10.74 -40.60 43.93
C SER A 174 12.18 -40.16 43.61
N SER A 175 13.11 -41.12 43.63
CA SER A 175 14.52 -40.92 43.29
C SER A 175 14.86 -41.30 41.85
N ARG A 176 13.84 -41.47 41.00
CA ARG A 176 14.05 -41.86 39.60
C ARG A 176 14.80 -40.77 38.83
N THR A 177 15.86 -41.18 38.14
CA THR A 177 16.63 -40.36 37.19
C THR A 177 16.67 -41.03 35.83
N ASP A 178 16.67 -40.23 34.76
CA ASP A 178 16.75 -40.69 33.37
C ASP A 178 17.46 -39.63 32.54
N ASP A 179 18.51 -40.01 31.81
CA ASP A 179 19.37 -39.07 31.07
C ASP A 179 18.59 -38.22 30.07
N LEU A 180 17.55 -38.77 29.42
CA LEU A 180 16.74 -38.04 28.44
C LEU A 180 15.77 -37.08 29.13
N TRP A 181 15.20 -37.48 30.27
CA TRP A 181 14.34 -36.61 31.09
C TRP A 181 15.14 -35.40 31.62
N ASP A 182 16.32 -35.65 32.17
CA ASP A 182 17.18 -34.63 32.74
C ASP A 182 17.76 -33.71 31.65
N TRP A 183 18.09 -34.26 30.47
CA TRP A 183 18.48 -33.47 29.31
C TRP A 183 17.37 -32.47 28.93
N ILE A 184 16.14 -32.93 28.77
CA ILE A 184 14.99 -32.05 28.43
C ILE A 184 14.74 -30.98 29.50
N GLY A 185 14.85 -31.34 30.79
CA GLY A 185 14.52 -30.47 31.91
C GLY A 185 15.59 -29.42 32.27
N PHE A 186 16.87 -29.81 32.22
CA PHE A 186 17.96 -29.03 32.83
C PHE A 186 19.09 -28.65 31.87
N GLU A 187 19.31 -29.41 30.78
CA GLU A 187 20.45 -29.16 29.90
C GLU A 187 20.27 -27.95 28.98
N LYS A 188 21.41 -27.45 28.50
CA LYS A 188 21.49 -26.25 27.64
C LYS A 188 22.14 -26.59 26.31
N PHE A 189 21.51 -26.15 25.23
CA PHE A 189 22.10 -26.19 23.89
C PHE A 189 22.44 -24.76 23.45
N LEU A 190 23.71 -24.52 23.10
CA LEU A 190 24.22 -23.18 22.75
C LEU A 190 23.92 -22.12 23.83
N ALA A 191 24.10 -22.49 25.10
CA ALA A 191 23.78 -21.67 26.28
C ALA A 191 22.29 -21.30 26.44
N VAL A 192 21.38 -21.91 25.67
CA VAL A 192 19.93 -21.71 25.76
C VAL A 192 19.24 -23.01 26.22
N PRO A 193 18.31 -22.95 27.19
CA PRO A 193 17.59 -24.14 27.65
C PRO A 193 16.78 -24.82 26.54
N ILE A 194 16.66 -26.14 26.59
CA ILE A 194 15.94 -26.92 25.57
C ILE A 194 14.47 -26.48 25.44
N GLY A 195 13.82 -26.14 26.55
CA GLY A 195 12.45 -25.61 26.54
C GLY A 195 12.29 -24.36 25.65
N ALA A 196 13.29 -23.46 25.63
CA ALA A 196 13.26 -22.27 24.78
C ALA A 196 13.41 -22.62 23.29
N TRP A 197 14.23 -23.62 22.95
CA TRP A 197 14.31 -24.14 21.58
C TRP A 197 12.98 -24.77 21.13
N CYS A 198 12.31 -25.51 22.01
CA CYS A 198 10.96 -26.03 21.76
C CYS A 198 9.97 -24.89 21.49
N LEU A 199 10.00 -23.82 22.30
CA LEU A 199 9.17 -22.63 22.06
C LEU A 199 9.45 -22.00 20.69
N ILE A 200 10.72 -21.82 20.32
CA ILE A 200 11.11 -21.25 19.01
C ILE A 200 10.60 -22.15 17.86
N ALA A 201 10.78 -23.46 17.99
CA ALA A 201 10.32 -24.42 16.98
C ALA A 201 8.79 -24.37 16.80
N VAL A 202 8.03 -24.40 17.91
CA VAL A 202 6.56 -24.29 17.85
C VAL A 202 6.13 -22.93 17.32
N ALA A 203 6.78 -21.83 17.72
CA ALA A 203 6.51 -20.50 17.19
C ALA A 203 6.72 -20.43 15.67
N ALA A 204 7.79 -21.04 15.15
CA ALA A 204 8.07 -21.13 13.72
C ALA A 204 7.00 -21.97 12.99
N LEU A 205 6.59 -23.10 13.55
CA LEU A 205 5.52 -23.94 12.99
C LEU A 205 4.18 -23.20 12.95
N VAL A 206 3.81 -22.51 14.03
CA VAL A 206 2.58 -21.70 14.07
C VAL A 206 2.66 -20.51 13.11
N PHE A 207 3.84 -19.90 12.94
CA PHE A 207 4.07 -18.84 11.95
C PHE A 207 3.88 -19.35 10.52
N VAL A 208 4.51 -20.47 10.17
CA VAL A 208 4.34 -21.12 8.85
C VAL A 208 2.89 -21.54 8.65
N MET A 209 2.23 -22.05 9.69
CA MET A 209 0.82 -22.43 9.64
C MET A 209 -0.07 -21.25 9.22
N PHE A 210 0.06 -20.08 9.86
CA PHE A 210 -0.75 -18.91 9.53
C PHE A 210 -0.38 -18.28 8.18
N ARG A 211 0.89 -18.36 7.75
CA ARG A 211 1.37 -17.69 6.53
C ARG A 211 1.23 -18.54 5.27
N GLN A 212 1.42 -19.86 5.36
CA GLN A 212 1.61 -20.73 4.21
C GLN A 212 0.65 -21.93 4.15
N LEU A 213 0.06 -22.36 5.28
CA LEU A 213 -0.81 -23.54 5.28
C LEU A 213 -2.29 -23.17 5.09
N ARG A 214 -3.01 -24.01 4.34
CA ARG A 214 -4.47 -23.90 4.12
C ARG A 214 -5.25 -23.82 5.43
N PHE A 215 -4.83 -24.60 6.42
CA PHE A 215 -5.47 -24.61 7.75
C PHE A 215 -5.40 -23.24 8.45
N GLY A 216 -4.26 -22.53 8.35
CA GLY A 216 -4.13 -21.19 8.89
C GLY A 216 -5.07 -20.20 8.22
N TRP A 217 -5.17 -20.24 6.88
CA TRP A 217 -6.13 -19.39 6.15
C TRP A 217 -7.58 -19.71 6.50
N HIS A 218 -7.92 -21.00 6.71
CA HIS A 218 -9.25 -21.39 7.19
C HIS A 218 -9.54 -20.84 8.58
N ILE A 219 -8.59 -20.91 9.53
CA ILE A 219 -8.74 -20.31 10.86
C ILE A 219 -9.03 -18.81 10.74
N LEU A 220 -8.21 -18.07 9.97
CA LEU A 220 -8.34 -16.62 9.82
C LEU A 220 -9.66 -16.23 9.15
N ALA A 221 -10.08 -16.96 8.11
CA ALA A 221 -11.36 -16.73 7.42
C ALA A 221 -12.56 -16.99 8.34
N VAL A 222 -12.53 -18.10 9.09
CA VAL A 222 -13.58 -18.46 10.07
C VAL A 222 -13.67 -17.42 11.17
N GLY A 223 -12.53 -16.97 11.70
CA GLY A 223 -12.46 -15.92 12.72
C GLY A 223 -13.00 -14.58 12.21
N GLY A 224 -12.61 -14.16 11.01
CA GLY A 224 -13.03 -12.88 10.44
C GLY A 224 -14.53 -12.82 10.14
N ASN A 225 -15.08 -13.86 9.49
CA ASN A 225 -16.51 -13.95 9.23
C ASN A 225 -16.96 -15.41 8.97
N ARG A 226 -17.52 -16.05 10.00
CA ARG A 226 -18.05 -17.44 9.93
C ARG A 226 -19.05 -17.66 8.80
N LYS A 227 -19.92 -16.68 8.52
CA LYS A 227 -20.94 -16.81 7.44
C LYS A 227 -20.28 -16.77 6.07
N ALA A 228 -19.39 -15.81 5.84
CA ALA A 228 -18.65 -15.70 4.58
C ALA A 228 -17.76 -16.93 4.34
N ALA A 229 -17.05 -17.42 5.37
CA ALA A 229 -16.25 -18.63 5.30
C ALA A 229 -17.08 -19.86 4.91
N ARG A 230 -18.29 -19.99 5.47
CA ARG A 230 -19.21 -21.07 5.12
C ARG A 230 -19.69 -20.98 3.66
N HIS A 231 -20.01 -19.78 3.18
CA HIS A 231 -20.37 -19.56 1.77
C HIS A 231 -19.19 -19.80 0.82
N GLY A 232 -17.96 -19.57 1.28
CA GLY A 232 -16.73 -19.92 0.58
C GLY A 232 -16.33 -21.40 0.67
N GLY A 233 -17.17 -22.29 1.21
CA GLY A 233 -16.94 -23.73 1.27
C GLY A 233 -16.02 -24.22 2.41
N ILE A 234 -15.64 -23.36 3.35
CA ILE A 234 -14.77 -23.75 4.47
C ILE A 234 -15.59 -24.49 5.53
N PRO A 235 -15.14 -25.67 6.02
CA PRO A 235 -15.86 -26.45 7.03
C PRO A 235 -15.70 -25.83 8.44
N VAL A 236 -16.48 -24.77 8.70
CA VAL A 236 -16.39 -23.93 9.92
C VAL A 236 -16.31 -24.73 11.23
N ARG A 237 -17.20 -25.72 11.41
CA ARG A 237 -17.26 -26.52 12.65
C ARG A 237 -15.99 -27.34 12.88
N THR A 238 -15.49 -27.98 11.82
CA THR A 238 -14.26 -28.78 11.86
C THR A 238 -13.05 -27.90 12.09
N THR A 239 -12.99 -26.71 11.47
CA THR A 239 -11.90 -25.76 11.70
C THR A 239 -11.82 -25.31 13.16
N ILE A 240 -12.97 -25.04 13.80
CA ILE A 240 -13.01 -24.70 15.24
C ILE A 240 -12.54 -25.89 16.08
N PHE A 241 -13.03 -27.10 15.81
CA PHE A 241 -12.60 -28.32 16.51
C PHE A 241 -11.08 -28.53 16.45
N LEU A 242 -10.50 -28.46 15.25
CA LEU A 242 -9.06 -28.64 15.04
C LEU A 242 -8.23 -27.55 15.74
N ALA A 243 -8.73 -26.32 15.80
CA ALA A 243 -8.06 -25.22 16.49
C ALA A 243 -7.92 -25.50 18.00
N TYR A 244 -9.00 -25.96 18.66
CA TYR A 244 -8.96 -26.33 20.08
C TYR A 244 -8.13 -27.59 20.34
N LEU A 245 -8.19 -28.59 19.46
CA LEU A 245 -7.35 -29.79 19.55
C LEU A 245 -5.85 -29.45 19.50
N LEU A 246 -5.45 -28.63 18.52
CA LEU A 246 -4.06 -28.19 18.36
C LEU A 246 -3.60 -27.34 19.55
N ALA A 247 -4.45 -26.44 20.04
CA ALA A 247 -4.16 -25.68 21.25
C ALA A 247 -3.94 -26.60 22.46
N GLY A 248 -4.80 -27.60 22.66
CA GLY A 248 -4.64 -28.61 23.71
C GLY A 248 -3.32 -29.39 23.62
N LEU A 249 -2.89 -29.76 22.41
CA LEU A 249 -1.62 -30.43 22.17
C LEU A 249 -0.42 -29.55 22.55
N ILE A 250 -0.44 -28.27 22.17
CA ILE A 250 0.63 -27.32 22.53
C ILE A 250 0.68 -27.08 24.06
N VAL A 251 -0.49 -26.98 24.72
CA VAL A 251 -0.56 -26.88 26.18
C VAL A 251 -0.04 -28.16 26.86
N GLY A 252 -0.33 -29.34 26.29
CA GLY A 252 0.23 -30.60 26.74
C GLY A 252 1.76 -30.63 26.68
N LEU A 253 2.34 -30.13 25.57
CA LEU A 253 3.79 -29.99 25.42
C LEU A 253 4.38 -29.04 26.48
N ALA A 254 3.70 -27.92 26.75
CA ALA A 254 4.11 -26.98 27.79
C ALA A 254 4.11 -27.64 29.19
N GLY A 255 3.06 -28.42 29.51
CA GLY A 255 2.97 -29.17 30.76
C GLY A 255 4.06 -30.25 30.90
N PHE A 256 4.40 -30.94 29.80
CA PHE A 256 5.51 -31.91 29.77
C PHE A 256 6.87 -31.24 30.07
N LEU A 257 7.18 -30.11 29.41
CA LEU A 257 8.43 -29.37 29.64
C LEU A 257 8.51 -28.84 31.07
N PHE A 258 7.39 -28.34 31.61
CA PHE A 258 7.31 -27.92 33.00
C PHE A 258 7.56 -29.08 33.97
N ALA A 259 6.96 -30.24 33.71
CA ALA A 259 7.16 -31.44 34.53
C ALA A 259 8.63 -31.89 34.52
N ALA A 260 9.26 -31.95 33.35
CA ALA A 260 10.68 -32.29 33.22
C ALA A 260 11.59 -31.30 33.96
N ARG A 261 11.27 -30.01 33.91
CA ARG A 261 12.06 -28.95 34.56
C ARG A 261 11.88 -28.89 36.07
N GLN A 262 10.64 -28.96 36.56
CA GLN A 262 10.32 -28.73 37.97
C GLN A 262 10.37 -30.02 38.79
N ASN A 263 10.26 -31.17 38.12
CA ASN A 263 10.25 -32.54 38.66
C ASN A 263 9.34 -32.76 39.88
N SER A 264 8.37 -31.87 40.07
CA SER A 264 7.45 -31.80 41.20
C SER A 264 6.28 -30.91 40.80
N ILE A 265 5.15 -31.06 41.50
CA ILE A 265 3.93 -30.31 41.21
C ILE A 265 3.23 -29.89 42.49
N SER A 266 2.77 -28.64 42.54
CA SER A 266 1.97 -28.09 43.64
C SER A 266 0.53 -27.93 43.18
N VAL A 267 -0.42 -28.51 43.92
CA VAL A 267 -1.87 -28.34 43.64
C VAL A 267 -2.30 -26.88 43.83
N ALA A 268 -1.63 -26.16 44.73
CA ALA A 268 -1.96 -24.78 45.09
C ALA A 268 -1.47 -23.74 44.07
N ASP A 269 -0.48 -24.06 43.23
CA ASP A 269 0.17 -23.05 42.37
C ASP A 269 0.14 -23.42 40.87
N THR A 270 0.20 -24.71 40.55
CA THR A 270 0.48 -25.14 39.16
C THR A 270 -0.69 -24.77 38.24
N GLY A 271 -0.41 -23.96 37.21
CA GLY A 271 -1.41 -23.58 36.22
C GLY A 271 -2.44 -22.55 36.69
N ILE A 272 -2.37 -22.05 37.93
CA ILE A 272 -3.35 -21.08 38.43
C ILE A 272 -3.07 -19.70 37.80
N GLY A 273 -4.10 -19.09 37.22
CA GLY A 273 -4.02 -17.75 36.64
C GLY A 273 -3.23 -17.66 35.34
N MET A 274 -2.74 -18.79 34.80
CA MET A 274 -2.07 -18.82 33.50
C MET A 274 -3.01 -18.38 32.37
N GLU A 275 -4.29 -18.70 32.46
CA GLU A 275 -5.31 -18.22 31.54
C GLU A 275 -5.38 -16.69 31.52
N PHE A 276 -5.39 -16.03 32.69
CA PHE A 276 -5.41 -14.57 32.77
C PHE A 276 -4.10 -13.96 32.30
N PHE A 277 -2.96 -14.54 32.68
CA PHE A 277 -1.65 -14.11 32.21
C PHE A 277 -1.52 -14.22 30.68
N ALA A 278 -1.94 -15.35 30.10
CA ALA A 278 -1.89 -15.58 28.66
C ALA A 278 -2.86 -14.65 27.91
N LEU A 279 -4.08 -14.46 28.41
CA LEU A 279 -5.03 -13.50 27.86
C LEU A 279 -4.47 -12.07 27.89
N THR A 280 -3.78 -11.69 28.97
CA THR A 280 -3.13 -10.38 29.11
C THR A 280 -2.04 -10.20 28.06
N ALA A 281 -1.16 -11.18 27.89
CA ALA A 281 -0.13 -11.20 26.86
C ALA A 281 -0.73 -11.07 25.44
N LEU A 282 -1.83 -11.78 25.15
CA LEU A 282 -2.54 -11.64 23.89
C LEU A 282 -3.13 -10.25 23.69
N VAL A 283 -3.73 -9.66 24.73
CA VAL A 283 -4.29 -8.29 24.65
C VAL A 283 -3.19 -7.28 24.37
N VAL A 284 -2.03 -7.40 25.03
CA VAL A 284 -0.88 -6.52 24.75
C VAL A 284 -0.34 -6.74 23.33
N GLY A 285 -0.26 -7.98 22.87
CA GLY A 285 0.27 -8.32 21.55
C GLY A 285 -0.64 -8.02 20.36
N LEU A 286 -1.96 -8.17 20.51
CA LEU A 286 -2.97 -8.00 19.44
C LEU A 286 -3.83 -6.74 19.61
N GLY A 287 -3.68 -6.03 20.72
CA GLY A 287 -4.54 -4.93 21.13
C GLY A 287 -5.92 -5.39 21.63
N GLY A 288 -6.17 -6.68 21.81
CA GLY A 288 -7.45 -7.24 22.24
C GLY A 288 -7.75 -8.61 21.63
N PHE A 289 -8.92 -9.17 21.97
CA PHE A 289 -9.38 -10.45 21.40
C PHE A 289 -9.99 -10.22 20.02
N VAL A 290 -9.15 -10.21 18.98
CA VAL A 290 -9.59 -9.98 17.61
C VAL A 290 -9.62 -11.30 16.83
N PRO A 291 -10.81 -11.85 16.55
CA PRO A 291 -10.95 -12.99 15.65
C PRO A 291 -10.38 -12.68 14.26
N GLY A 292 -9.83 -13.70 13.60
CA GLY A 292 -9.28 -13.56 12.24
C GLY A 292 -7.89 -12.94 12.18
N LYS A 293 -7.21 -12.73 13.32
CA LYS A 293 -5.81 -12.31 13.38
C LYS A 293 -4.94 -13.40 14.01
N GLY A 294 -3.93 -13.85 13.29
CA GLY A 294 -2.98 -14.88 13.73
C GLY A 294 -1.55 -14.44 13.50
N SER A 295 -1.06 -13.52 14.34
CA SER A 295 0.31 -12.99 14.27
C SER A 295 1.13 -13.50 15.47
N PRO A 296 1.91 -14.58 15.32
CA PRO A 296 2.68 -15.15 16.42
C PRO A 296 3.74 -14.20 16.96
N VAL A 297 4.39 -13.43 16.08
CA VAL A 297 5.46 -12.49 16.45
C VAL A 297 4.93 -11.41 17.40
N THR A 298 3.79 -10.80 17.09
CA THR A 298 3.23 -9.73 17.93
C THR A 298 2.73 -10.26 19.27
N VAL A 299 2.21 -11.48 19.28
CA VAL A 299 1.78 -12.16 20.50
C VAL A 299 2.96 -12.53 21.39
N LEU A 300 4.06 -13.00 20.82
CA LEU A 300 5.30 -13.28 21.56
C LEU A 300 5.94 -11.99 22.10
N ILE A 301 5.87 -10.87 21.37
CA ILE A 301 6.25 -9.55 21.88
C ILE A 301 5.38 -9.20 23.10
N GLY A 302 4.05 -9.33 23.00
CA GLY A 302 3.13 -9.10 24.11
C GLY A 302 3.40 -9.99 25.33
N PHE A 303 3.64 -11.28 25.11
CA PHE A 303 4.06 -12.22 26.15
C PHE A 303 5.36 -11.79 26.80
N THR A 304 6.39 -11.48 26.02
CA THR A 304 7.69 -11.04 26.53
C THR A 304 7.56 -9.78 27.38
N THR A 305 6.75 -8.80 26.95
CA THR A 305 6.48 -7.58 27.72
C THR A 305 5.89 -7.89 29.09
N ILE A 306 4.84 -8.71 29.15
CA ILE A 306 4.17 -9.05 30.41
C ILE A 306 5.03 -9.97 31.28
N TYR A 307 5.74 -10.91 30.67
CA TYR A 307 6.64 -11.83 31.34
C TYR A 307 7.81 -11.12 32.02
N LEU A 308 8.50 -10.23 31.29
CA LEU A 308 9.61 -9.44 31.84
C LEU A 308 9.12 -8.49 32.93
N LEU A 309 7.98 -7.84 32.73
CA LEU A 309 7.42 -6.95 33.74
C LEU A 309 7.03 -7.72 35.02
N ASN A 310 6.42 -8.90 34.88
CA ASN A 310 6.10 -9.78 36.01
C ASN A 310 7.37 -10.13 36.80
N ASN A 311 8.38 -10.63 36.10
CA ASN A 311 9.62 -11.08 36.71
C ASN A 311 10.39 -9.93 37.36
N ALA A 312 10.46 -8.77 36.70
CA ALA A 312 11.12 -7.58 37.24
C ALA A 312 10.45 -7.07 38.52
N MET A 313 9.11 -7.01 38.58
CA MET A 313 8.41 -6.56 39.78
C MET A 313 8.57 -7.54 40.96
N ILE A 314 8.49 -8.85 40.70
CA ILE A 314 8.71 -9.86 41.74
C ILE A 314 10.15 -9.77 42.26
N ASN A 315 11.13 -9.65 41.36
CA ASN A 315 12.54 -9.50 41.74
C ASN A 315 12.84 -8.21 42.51
N ALA A 316 12.08 -7.14 42.26
CA ALA A 316 12.13 -5.90 43.03
C ALA A 316 11.48 -6.00 44.42
N GLY A 317 10.95 -7.18 44.79
CA GLY A 317 10.36 -7.44 46.11
C GLY A 317 8.89 -7.04 46.24
N PHE A 318 8.20 -6.73 45.12
CA PHE A 318 6.77 -6.48 45.16
C PHE A 318 5.98 -7.76 45.46
N ARG A 319 4.94 -7.64 46.29
CA ARG A 319 4.02 -8.75 46.58
C ARG A 319 3.26 -9.19 45.33
N GLY A 320 3.03 -10.49 45.17
CA GLY A 320 2.31 -11.07 44.02
C GLY A 320 0.94 -10.43 43.78
N ASP A 321 0.18 -10.15 44.83
CA ASP A 321 -1.13 -9.50 44.73
C ASP A 321 -1.06 -8.11 44.08
N PHE A 322 0.00 -7.35 44.40
CA PHE A 322 0.24 -6.02 43.82
C PHE A 322 0.66 -6.12 42.35
N VAL A 323 1.51 -7.10 42.02
CA VAL A 323 1.91 -7.41 40.65
C VAL A 323 0.69 -7.74 39.80
N GLN A 324 -0.23 -8.56 40.31
CA GLN A 324 -1.47 -8.92 39.62
C GLN A 324 -2.42 -7.71 39.45
N PHE A 325 -2.51 -6.83 40.46
CA PHE A 325 -3.22 -5.56 40.35
C PHE A 325 -2.66 -4.69 39.22
N CYS A 326 -1.33 -4.52 39.16
CA CYS A 326 -0.66 -3.77 38.10
C CYS A 326 -0.92 -4.38 36.72
N MET A 327 -0.86 -5.71 36.58
CA MET A 327 -1.20 -6.39 35.32
C MET A 327 -2.63 -6.09 34.88
N GLY A 328 -3.60 -6.18 35.80
CA GLY A 328 -5.00 -5.83 35.53
C GLY A 328 -5.18 -4.39 35.06
N ALA A 329 -4.52 -3.43 35.71
CA ALA A 329 -4.56 -2.03 35.33
C ALA A 329 -3.96 -1.78 33.92
N ILE A 330 -2.84 -2.44 33.61
CA ILE A 330 -2.16 -2.36 32.31
C ILE A 330 -3.07 -2.85 31.18
N ILE A 331 -3.79 -3.97 31.38
CA ILE A 331 -4.76 -4.48 30.40
C ILE A 331 -5.82 -3.42 30.10
N ILE A 332 -6.40 -2.80 31.13
CA ILE A 332 -7.46 -1.79 30.96
C ILE A 332 -6.94 -0.59 30.16
N VAL A 333 -5.74 -0.10 30.47
CA VAL A 333 -5.13 1.03 29.76
C VAL A 333 -4.85 0.68 28.30
N ILE A 334 -4.20 -0.46 28.04
CA ILE A 334 -3.84 -0.90 26.68
C ILE A 334 -5.09 -1.13 25.83
N LEU A 335 -6.09 -1.82 26.38
CA LEU A 335 -7.36 -2.05 25.69
C LEU A 335 -8.05 -0.73 25.33
N THR A 336 -8.02 0.26 26.24
CA THR A 336 -8.63 1.57 26.01
C THR A 336 -7.92 2.34 24.89
N ILE A 337 -6.58 2.37 24.92
CA ILE A 337 -5.76 3.03 23.89
C ILE A 337 -5.99 2.36 22.54
N ASP A 338 -5.94 1.03 22.49
CA ASP A 338 -6.10 0.27 21.26
C ASP A 338 -7.50 0.45 20.64
N VAL A 339 -8.58 0.30 21.41
CA VAL A 339 -9.96 0.47 20.92
C VAL A 339 -10.14 1.88 20.32
N ARG A 340 -9.58 2.90 20.99
CA ARG A 340 -9.64 4.28 20.52
C ARG A 340 -8.77 4.50 19.28
N PHE A 341 -7.57 3.92 19.22
CA PHE A 341 -6.67 3.98 18.08
C PHE A 341 -7.32 3.33 16.85
N ARG A 342 -7.89 2.13 16.98
CA ARG A 342 -8.56 1.42 15.87
C ARG A 342 -9.78 2.16 15.34
N LYS A 343 -10.66 2.64 16.24
CA LYS A 343 -11.84 3.44 15.87
C LYS A 343 -11.46 4.73 15.13
N ASN A 344 -10.34 5.34 15.52
CA ASN A 344 -9.90 6.61 14.95
C ASN A 344 -8.89 6.45 13.80
N ARG A 345 -8.32 5.27 13.54
CA ARG A 345 -7.30 5.05 12.51
C ARG A 345 -7.79 5.48 11.13
N HIS A 346 -8.97 5.04 10.71
CA HIS A 346 -9.53 5.45 9.41
C HIS A 346 -9.78 6.96 9.34
N ARG A 347 -10.22 7.57 10.45
CA ARG A 347 -10.39 9.02 10.54
C ARG A 347 -9.04 9.75 10.48
N LEU A 348 -8.02 9.25 11.18
CA LEU A 348 -6.67 9.80 11.19
C LEU A 348 -6.04 9.70 9.81
N LEU A 349 -6.17 8.55 9.14
CA LEU A 349 -5.75 8.34 7.75
C LEU A 349 -6.42 9.35 6.81
N ALA A 350 -7.76 9.39 6.80
CA ALA A 350 -8.50 10.35 5.97
C ALA A 350 -8.14 11.81 6.29
N SER A 351 -7.85 12.11 7.57
CA SER A 351 -7.48 13.45 8.01
C SER A 351 -6.07 13.88 7.60
N SER A 352 -5.18 12.91 7.40
CA SER A 352 -3.76 13.12 7.10
C SER A 352 -3.43 12.84 5.64
N TYR A 353 -4.37 12.26 4.88
CA TYR A 353 -4.17 11.90 3.48
C TYR A 353 -3.90 13.14 2.62
N LEU A 354 -4.80 14.14 2.59
CA LEU A 354 -4.52 15.37 1.86
C LEU A 354 -3.66 16.34 2.68
N ASP A 355 -2.50 16.73 2.16
CA ASP A 355 -1.61 17.71 2.78
C ASP A 355 -1.24 18.87 1.84
N PRO A 356 -2.17 19.82 1.61
CA PRO A 356 -1.97 20.88 0.63
C PRO A 356 -0.83 21.84 0.99
N ILE A 357 -0.08 22.30 -0.01
CA ILE A 357 0.90 23.40 0.11
C ILE A 357 0.40 24.66 -0.58
N VAL A 358 0.90 25.82 -0.18
CA VAL A 358 0.60 27.07 -0.90
C VAL A 358 1.10 26.92 -2.33
N LEU A 359 0.19 27.09 -3.30
CA LEU A 359 0.50 27.08 -4.72
C LEU A 359 0.11 28.44 -5.30
N ASP A 360 1.06 29.13 -5.93
CA ASP A 360 0.86 30.43 -6.55
C ASP A 360 1.38 30.39 -8.00
N ALA A 361 0.45 30.41 -8.96
CA ALA A 361 0.76 30.38 -10.38
C ALA A 361 1.20 31.75 -10.94
N GLY A 362 1.23 32.81 -10.12
CA GLY A 362 1.57 34.16 -10.56
C GLY A 362 0.50 34.79 -11.48
N PRO A 363 0.73 35.99 -12.01
CA PRO A 363 -0.16 36.60 -12.99
C PRO A 363 -0.10 35.87 -14.35
N VAL A 364 -1.12 36.08 -15.18
CA VAL A 364 -1.06 35.64 -16.59
C VAL A 364 -0.10 36.55 -17.36
N GLU A 365 0.82 35.96 -18.12
CA GLU A 365 1.86 36.66 -18.88
C GLU A 365 1.67 36.45 -20.39
N GLY A 366 1.99 37.45 -21.21
CA GLY A 366 2.01 37.29 -22.68
C GLY A 366 0.66 37.16 -23.41
N MET A 367 -0.47 37.29 -22.70
CA MET A 367 -1.83 37.06 -23.26
C MET A 367 -2.62 38.33 -23.60
N ARG A 368 -1.99 39.50 -23.64
CA ARG A 368 -2.71 40.76 -23.91
C ARG A 368 -3.29 40.77 -25.33
N GLY A 369 -4.61 40.91 -25.46
CA GLY A 369 -5.32 40.86 -26.75
C GLY A 369 -5.60 39.44 -27.24
N LEU A 370 -5.29 38.42 -26.43
CA LEU A 370 -5.42 37.00 -26.78
C LEU A 370 -6.33 36.22 -25.81
N MET A 371 -6.97 36.91 -24.85
CA MET A 371 -7.87 36.25 -23.90
C MET A 371 -9.21 35.86 -24.56
N PRO A 372 -9.95 34.88 -24.00
CA PRO A 372 -11.22 34.42 -24.58
C PRO A 372 -12.28 35.51 -24.78
N ASP A 373 -12.25 36.56 -23.96
CA ASP A 373 -13.14 37.73 -24.05
C ASP A 373 -12.67 38.79 -25.08
N GLU A 374 -11.43 38.69 -25.54
CA GLU A 374 -10.80 39.62 -26.49
C GLU A 374 -10.79 39.06 -27.93
N MET A 375 -10.99 37.76 -28.10
CA MET A 375 -10.91 37.06 -29.39
C MET A 375 -12.25 36.43 -29.81
N ALA A 376 -12.43 36.26 -31.12
CA ALA A 376 -13.55 35.48 -31.64
C ALA A 376 -13.36 33.97 -31.35
N PRO A 377 -14.43 33.24 -30.98
CA PRO A 377 -14.36 31.82 -30.65
C PRO A 377 -14.20 30.96 -31.92
N ARG A 378 -12.99 30.92 -32.47
CA ARG A 378 -12.67 30.21 -33.73
C ARG A 378 -12.95 28.71 -33.66
N LEU A 379 -12.81 28.09 -32.48
CA LEU A 379 -13.06 26.65 -32.31
C LEU A 379 -14.53 26.27 -32.45
N LYS A 380 -15.47 27.24 -32.29
CA LYS A 380 -16.91 27.00 -32.52
C LYS A 380 -17.21 26.60 -33.97
N GLY A 381 -16.35 27.01 -34.90
CA GLY A 381 -16.43 26.66 -36.32
C GLY A 381 -15.74 25.35 -36.69
N ALA A 382 -15.18 24.61 -35.72
CA ALA A 382 -14.53 23.33 -35.99
C ALA A 382 -15.56 22.28 -36.47
N GLU A 383 -15.17 21.49 -37.47
CA GLU A 383 -15.91 20.32 -37.91
C GLU A 383 -15.85 19.26 -36.80
N ILE A 384 -17.01 18.68 -36.47
CA ILE A 384 -17.12 17.66 -35.43
C ILE A 384 -17.09 16.26 -36.05
N LEU A 385 -16.07 15.49 -35.67
CA LEU A 385 -15.82 14.15 -36.15
C LEU A 385 -16.20 13.11 -35.09
N ALA A 386 -16.65 11.93 -35.56
CA ALA A 386 -16.91 10.73 -34.76
C ALA A 386 -17.78 10.92 -33.49
N SER A 387 -18.65 11.94 -33.49
CA SER A 387 -19.51 12.28 -32.35
C SER A 387 -20.38 11.11 -31.89
N GLY A 388 -20.34 10.82 -30.58
CA GLY A 388 -21.06 9.72 -29.94
C GLY A 388 -20.50 8.32 -30.25
N ARG A 389 -19.42 8.22 -31.04
CA ARG A 389 -18.76 6.95 -31.40
C ARG A 389 -17.41 6.78 -30.72
N VAL A 390 -16.88 7.83 -30.11
CA VAL A 390 -15.69 7.84 -29.26
C VAL A 390 -16.08 8.32 -27.84
N ASP A 391 -15.33 7.90 -26.81
CA ASP A 391 -15.52 8.38 -25.43
C ASP A 391 -14.16 8.64 -24.79
N GLY A 392 -13.90 9.91 -24.50
CA GLY A 392 -12.66 10.44 -23.95
C GLY A 392 -11.45 10.21 -24.85
N PRO A 393 -11.44 10.68 -26.12
CA PRO A 393 -10.25 10.68 -26.96
C PRO A 393 -9.25 11.69 -26.40
N GLU A 394 -8.51 11.29 -25.37
CA GLU A 394 -7.56 12.11 -24.63
C GLU A 394 -6.48 12.67 -25.57
N ASP A 395 -5.62 11.81 -26.12
CA ASP A 395 -4.74 12.15 -27.23
C ASP A 395 -5.27 11.64 -28.58
N VAL A 396 -4.95 12.39 -29.63
CA VAL A 396 -5.25 12.05 -31.03
C VAL A 396 -3.95 12.06 -31.83
N ILE A 397 -3.72 11.07 -32.69
CA ILE A 397 -2.58 11.03 -33.60
C ILE A 397 -3.03 10.67 -35.01
N LEU A 398 -2.29 11.11 -36.02
CA LEU A 398 -2.57 10.83 -37.43
C LEU A 398 -1.39 10.11 -38.10
N ASP A 399 -1.67 9.03 -38.82
CA ASP A 399 -0.68 8.34 -39.65
C ASP A 399 -0.37 9.12 -40.94
N ALA A 400 0.54 8.61 -41.77
CA ALA A 400 0.93 9.27 -43.01
C ALA A 400 -0.18 9.29 -44.07
N GLU A 401 -1.16 8.39 -43.94
CA GLU A 401 -2.34 8.27 -44.80
C GLU A 401 -3.51 9.13 -44.29
N GLY A 402 -3.35 9.85 -43.18
CA GLY A 402 -4.34 10.74 -42.58
C GLY A 402 -5.39 10.04 -41.71
N ASN A 403 -5.28 8.73 -41.46
CA ASN A 403 -6.15 8.04 -40.51
C ASN A 403 -5.87 8.51 -39.09
N LEU A 404 -6.94 8.69 -38.32
CA LEU A 404 -6.86 9.17 -36.95
C LEU A 404 -6.91 8.01 -35.97
N TYR A 405 -6.06 8.06 -34.94
CA TYR A 405 -6.06 7.10 -33.84
C TYR A 405 -6.22 7.83 -32.51
N CYS A 406 -6.98 7.24 -31.60
CA CYS A 406 -7.21 7.80 -30.27
C CYS A 406 -7.49 6.71 -29.23
N GLY A 407 -7.19 7.00 -27.98
CA GLY A 407 -7.63 6.20 -26.84
C GLY A 407 -9.14 6.34 -26.57
N ASN A 408 -9.68 5.43 -25.76
CA ASN A 408 -10.99 5.62 -25.15
C ASN A 408 -10.99 5.19 -23.66
N ARG A 409 -12.02 5.62 -22.93
CA ARG A 409 -12.19 5.29 -21.50
C ARG A 409 -12.32 3.79 -21.21
N ASN A 410 -12.66 2.99 -22.23
CA ASN A 410 -12.82 1.54 -22.11
C ASN A 410 -11.49 0.77 -22.31
N GLY A 411 -10.36 1.47 -22.46
CA GLY A 411 -9.05 0.83 -22.62
C GLY A 411 -8.76 0.32 -24.02
N CYS A 412 -9.37 0.92 -25.05
CA CYS A 412 -9.16 0.56 -26.45
C CYS A 412 -8.44 1.67 -27.20
N ILE A 413 -7.63 1.30 -28.20
CA ILE A 413 -7.19 2.22 -29.24
C ILE A 413 -8.13 2.06 -30.43
N LEU A 414 -8.71 3.19 -30.85
CA LEU A 414 -9.62 3.28 -31.97
C LEU A 414 -8.87 3.78 -33.20
N LYS A 415 -9.25 3.28 -34.37
CA LYS A 415 -8.84 3.79 -35.68
C LYS A 415 -10.06 4.39 -36.38
N ILE A 416 -9.92 5.62 -36.85
CA ILE A 416 -10.93 6.36 -37.59
C ILE A 416 -10.41 6.64 -39.00
N ALA A 417 -11.02 6.01 -40.00
CA ALA A 417 -10.50 6.03 -41.37
C ALA A 417 -10.71 7.39 -42.06
N ALA A 418 -9.66 7.88 -42.72
CA ALA A 418 -9.74 9.03 -43.60
C ALA A 418 -10.41 8.66 -44.95
N PRO A 419 -10.91 9.63 -45.74
CA PRO A 419 -11.00 11.07 -45.43
C PRO A 419 -12.32 11.46 -44.75
N THR A 420 -13.29 10.54 -44.65
CA THR A 420 -14.64 10.85 -44.15
C THR A 420 -14.76 10.80 -42.63
N TYR A 421 -13.81 10.18 -41.94
CA TYR A 421 -13.77 10.02 -40.48
C TYR A 421 -15.06 9.43 -39.88
N SER A 422 -15.78 8.64 -40.68
CA SER A 422 -17.06 8.03 -40.33
C SER A 422 -16.95 6.56 -39.96
N ASP A 423 -15.87 5.88 -40.34
CA ASP A 423 -15.64 4.49 -40.00
C ASP A 423 -14.72 4.40 -38.78
N VAL A 424 -15.29 3.97 -37.65
CA VAL A 424 -14.59 3.83 -36.36
C VAL A 424 -14.47 2.35 -36.05
N SER A 425 -13.24 1.86 -36.00
CA SER A 425 -12.90 0.46 -35.70
C SER A 425 -11.99 0.38 -34.47
N VAL A 426 -12.04 -0.75 -33.76
CA VAL A 426 -11.14 -1.01 -32.64
C VAL A 426 -9.87 -1.64 -33.19
N LEU A 427 -8.73 -0.97 -33.01
CA LEU A 427 -7.42 -1.51 -33.39
C LEU A 427 -6.93 -2.52 -32.37
N ALA A 428 -6.98 -2.16 -31.08
CA ALA A 428 -6.53 -3.02 -30.00
C ALA A 428 -7.29 -2.75 -28.70
N LYS A 429 -7.41 -3.78 -27.87
CA LYS A 429 -7.98 -3.69 -26.52
C LYS A 429 -6.87 -3.98 -25.50
N ILE A 430 -6.49 -2.95 -24.76
CA ILE A 430 -5.35 -2.96 -23.84
C ILE A 430 -5.83 -3.14 -22.39
N GLY A 431 -6.95 -2.49 -22.04
CA GLY A 431 -7.33 -2.25 -20.65
C GLY A 431 -6.81 -0.90 -20.17
N GLY A 432 -7.05 -0.58 -18.88
CA GLY A 432 -6.69 0.73 -18.31
C GLY A 432 -7.31 1.89 -19.09
N ARG A 433 -6.67 3.06 -19.02
CA ARG A 433 -7.06 4.25 -19.79
C ARG A 433 -5.86 4.80 -20.58
N PRO A 434 -5.83 4.62 -21.92
CA PRO A 434 -4.83 5.23 -22.78
C PRO A 434 -4.97 6.76 -22.75
N LEU A 435 -3.85 7.44 -22.55
CA LEU A 435 -3.73 8.89 -22.50
C LEU A 435 -2.91 9.33 -23.72
N GLY A 436 -1.62 9.61 -23.60
CA GLY A 436 -0.74 10.00 -24.71
C GLY A 436 -0.42 8.87 -25.69
N LEU A 437 -0.31 9.24 -26.97
CA LEU A 437 0.06 8.33 -28.06
C LEU A 437 1.18 8.94 -28.93
N ALA A 438 2.08 8.09 -29.43
CA ALA A 438 3.05 8.48 -30.46
C ALA A 438 3.31 7.32 -31.43
N PHE A 439 3.67 7.65 -32.68
CA PHE A 439 4.16 6.67 -33.64
C PHE A 439 5.67 6.48 -33.50
N ASP A 440 6.11 5.24 -33.36
CA ASP A 440 7.53 4.91 -33.51
C ASP A 440 7.97 4.90 -34.99
N ARG A 441 9.28 4.70 -35.21
CA ARG A 441 9.88 4.74 -36.55
C ARG A 441 9.36 3.62 -37.46
N GLU A 442 8.87 2.53 -36.88
CA GLU A 442 8.27 1.40 -37.59
C GLU A 442 6.76 1.58 -37.85
N GLY A 443 6.17 2.71 -37.41
CA GLY A 443 4.75 2.99 -37.56
C GLY A 443 3.86 2.23 -36.59
N ARG A 444 4.40 1.73 -35.47
CA ARG A 444 3.63 1.16 -34.36
C ARG A 444 3.25 2.27 -33.39
N ILE A 445 2.19 2.08 -32.63
CA ILE A 445 1.72 3.05 -31.64
C ILE A 445 2.35 2.73 -30.30
N VAL A 446 3.02 3.69 -29.69
CA VAL A 446 3.39 3.66 -28.28
C VAL A 446 2.38 4.51 -27.53
N THR A 447 1.85 4.00 -26.41
CA THR A 447 0.85 4.69 -25.60
C THR A 447 1.17 4.63 -24.11
N CYS A 448 0.91 5.73 -23.43
CA CYS A 448 0.85 5.82 -21.98
C CYS A 448 -0.52 5.36 -21.50
N VAL A 449 -0.56 4.41 -20.58
CA VAL A 449 -1.80 3.87 -20.01
C VAL A 449 -1.82 4.08 -18.51
N ALA A 450 -2.76 4.88 -18.03
CA ALA A 450 -2.94 5.11 -16.61
C ALA A 450 -3.20 3.78 -15.88
N GLY A 451 -2.42 3.54 -14.82
CA GLY A 451 -2.43 2.32 -14.02
C GLY A 451 -1.67 1.14 -14.60
N MET A 452 -1.11 1.23 -15.82
CA MET A 452 -0.40 0.11 -16.48
C MET A 452 1.01 0.47 -16.98
N GLY A 453 1.32 1.76 -17.19
CA GLY A 453 2.63 2.19 -17.66
C GLY A 453 2.66 2.41 -19.17
N LEU A 454 3.73 1.95 -19.83
CA LEU A 454 4.00 2.20 -21.25
C LEU A 454 3.77 0.92 -22.07
N ILE A 455 2.98 1.03 -23.13
CA ILE A 455 2.56 -0.10 -23.96
C ILE A 455 2.79 0.23 -25.44
N ARG A 456 3.21 -0.76 -26.21
CA ARG A 456 3.32 -0.68 -27.66
C ARG A 456 2.23 -1.54 -28.31
N VAL A 457 1.63 -1.02 -29.37
CA VAL A 457 0.58 -1.66 -30.16
C VAL A 457 0.97 -1.71 -31.62
N THR A 458 0.94 -2.89 -32.22
CA THR A 458 1.21 -3.07 -33.65
C THR A 458 -0.02 -2.70 -34.48
N MET A 459 0.17 -2.42 -35.76
CA MET A 459 -0.96 -2.20 -36.69
C MET A 459 -1.82 -3.44 -36.92
N ALA A 460 -1.36 -4.62 -36.50
CA ALA A 460 -2.16 -5.85 -36.48
C ALA A 460 -3.03 -5.98 -35.22
N GLY A 461 -2.83 -5.11 -34.22
CA GLY A 461 -3.55 -5.13 -32.94
C GLY A 461 -2.86 -5.87 -31.80
N ASP A 462 -1.60 -6.32 -32.00
CA ASP A 462 -0.83 -7.00 -30.94
C ASP A 462 -0.37 -5.98 -29.90
N VAL A 463 -0.46 -6.35 -28.61
CA VAL A 463 -0.14 -5.49 -27.47
C VAL A 463 1.11 -6.01 -26.76
N GLU A 464 2.11 -5.15 -26.61
CA GLU A 464 3.39 -5.41 -25.95
C GLU A 464 3.55 -4.44 -24.76
N LEU A 465 3.74 -4.97 -23.54
CA LEU A 465 4.09 -4.14 -22.38
C LEU A 465 5.58 -3.77 -22.47
N LEU A 466 5.89 -2.47 -22.49
CA LEU A 466 7.28 -2.00 -22.48
C LEU A 466 7.80 -1.83 -21.05
N THR A 467 7.01 -1.21 -20.17
CA THR A 467 7.36 -1.02 -18.76
C THR A 467 6.15 -0.63 -17.92
N ASP A 468 6.10 -1.14 -16.70
CA ASP A 468 5.13 -0.78 -15.65
C ASP A 468 5.81 -0.28 -14.36
N GLU A 469 7.13 -0.45 -14.27
CA GLU A 469 7.94 -0.07 -13.11
C GLU A 469 9.16 0.80 -13.48
N THR A 470 9.68 1.52 -12.49
CA THR A 470 10.96 2.25 -12.55
C THR A 470 11.78 2.01 -11.29
N SER A 471 12.95 2.63 -11.18
CA SER A 471 13.83 2.54 -10.02
C SER A 471 13.17 3.01 -8.72
N ARG A 472 13.32 2.22 -7.64
CA ARG A 472 12.82 2.54 -6.31
C ARG A 472 13.61 3.68 -5.66
N SER A 473 12.91 4.62 -5.02
CA SER A 473 13.55 5.62 -4.18
C SER A 473 14.00 5.03 -2.84
N LEU A 474 15.24 5.30 -2.44
CA LEU A 474 15.81 4.79 -1.19
C LEU A 474 15.07 5.26 0.08
N PHE A 475 14.50 6.47 0.04
CA PHE A 475 13.88 7.13 1.20
C PHE A 475 12.35 7.13 1.16
N SER A 476 11.72 6.45 0.19
CA SER A 476 10.26 6.39 0.11
C SER A 476 9.71 5.31 1.05
N VAL A 477 8.77 5.70 1.92
CA VAL A 477 8.04 4.78 2.82
C VAL A 477 7.06 3.91 2.03
N GLN A 478 6.45 4.49 1.00
CA GLN A 478 5.61 3.77 0.05
C GLN A 478 6.45 3.27 -1.11
N ASP A 479 6.11 2.10 -1.63
CA ASP A 479 6.74 1.64 -2.86
C ASP A 479 6.35 2.57 -4.00
N ASP A 480 7.35 3.20 -4.62
CA ASP A 480 7.20 4.17 -5.70
C ASP A 480 7.77 3.67 -7.04
N THR A 481 8.06 2.38 -7.13
CA THR A 481 8.50 1.71 -8.37
C THR A 481 7.42 1.72 -9.44
N ALA A 482 6.18 1.36 -9.07
CA ALA A 482 5.06 1.28 -9.98
C ALA A 482 4.75 2.64 -10.63
N ILE A 483 4.55 2.63 -11.94
CA ILE A 483 4.12 3.78 -12.73
C ILE A 483 2.59 3.86 -12.61
N ARG A 484 2.09 4.94 -12.00
CA ARG A 484 0.67 5.04 -11.63
C ARG A 484 -0.16 5.75 -12.66
N MET A 485 0.31 6.89 -13.16
CA MET A 485 -0.43 7.71 -14.10
C MET A 485 0.50 8.15 -15.22
N ALA A 486 0.92 7.17 -16.03
CA ALA A 486 1.59 7.44 -17.30
C ALA A 486 0.67 8.32 -18.15
N ASP A 487 1.10 9.54 -18.46
CA ASP A 487 0.24 10.59 -19.04
C ASP A 487 0.56 10.80 -20.51
N ASP A 488 1.61 11.57 -20.85
CA ASP A 488 2.01 11.83 -22.24
C ASP A 488 3.42 11.32 -22.55
N LEU A 489 3.75 11.16 -23.84
CA LEU A 489 5.05 10.68 -24.30
C LEU A 489 5.51 11.30 -25.62
N ASP A 490 6.83 11.31 -25.82
CA ASP A 490 7.45 11.54 -27.12
C ASP A 490 8.71 10.68 -27.32
N ILE A 491 9.08 10.43 -28.57
CA ILE A 491 10.14 9.47 -28.93
C ILE A 491 11.36 10.20 -29.50
N GLY A 492 12.49 10.04 -28.80
CA GLY A 492 13.79 10.60 -29.15
C GLY A 492 14.31 10.11 -30.51
N PRO A 493 15.19 10.89 -31.17
CA PRO A 493 15.85 10.47 -32.42
C PRO A 493 16.64 9.16 -32.30
N ASP A 494 17.09 8.82 -31.09
CA ASP A 494 17.83 7.59 -30.73
C ASP A 494 16.91 6.38 -30.46
N GLY A 495 15.59 6.60 -30.43
CA GLY A 495 14.56 5.63 -30.08
C GLY A 495 14.21 5.59 -28.59
N THR A 496 14.82 6.42 -27.75
CA THR A 496 14.48 6.51 -26.33
C THR A 496 13.10 7.14 -26.17
N ILE A 497 12.22 6.53 -25.37
CA ILE A 497 10.86 7.03 -25.14
C ILE A 497 10.86 7.85 -23.86
N TYR A 498 10.55 9.13 -23.98
CA TYR A 498 10.40 10.06 -22.85
C TYR A 498 8.93 10.20 -22.53
N PHE A 499 8.56 9.99 -21.27
CA PHE A 499 7.16 10.03 -20.87
C PHE A 499 7.00 10.49 -19.43
N THR A 500 5.82 11.00 -19.11
CA THR A 500 5.51 11.53 -17.78
C THR A 500 4.71 10.54 -16.97
N ASP A 501 4.96 10.52 -15.66
CA ASP A 501 4.08 9.94 -14.67
C ASP A 501 3.54 11.10 -13.82
N ALA A 502 2.32 11.53 -14.14
CA ALA A 502 1.77 12.79 -13.67
C ALA A 502 1.60 12.83 -12.15
N THR A 503 1.34 11.70 -11.51
CA THR A 503 1.37 11.59 -10.04
C THR A 503 1.67 10.17 -9.55
N LYS A 504 2.61 10.07 -8.60
CA LYS A 504 2.91 8.81 -7.88
C LYS A 504 1.88 8.46 -6.80
N ARG A 505 0.80 9.25 -6.64
CA ARG A 505 -0.04 9.20 -5.44
C ARG A 505 -1.51 8.87 -5.70
N TYR A 506 -2.05 9.39 -6.79
CA TYR A 506 -3.46 9.25 -7.13
C TYR A 506 -3.61 8.49 -8.44
N ASP A 507 -4.75 7.84 -8.61
CA ASP A 507 -5.12 7.18 -9.85
C ASP A 507 -5.94 8.14 -10.71
N ILE A 508 -6.18 7.79 -11.97
CA ILE A 508 -6.89 8.65 -12.93
C ILE A 508 -8.33 9.00 -12.54
N GLU A 509 -8.95 8.28 -11.61
CA GLU A 509 -10.29 8.64 -11.10
C GLU A 509 -10.21 9.74 -10.04
N ASN A 510 -9.05 9.89 -9.40
CA ASN A 510 -8.83 10.78 -8.26
C ASN A 510 -7.79 11.87 -8.54
N TRP A 511 -7.42 12.10 -9.80
CA TRP A 511 -6.42 13.09 -10.23
C TRP A 511 -6.66 14.50 -9.66
N GLY A 512 -7.92 14.92 -9.49
CA GLY A 512 -8.27 16.23 -8.92
C GLY A 512 -7.78 16.43 -7.49
N MET A 513 -7.51 15.34 -6.75
CA MET A 513 -6.87 15.42 -5.42
C MET A 513 -5.43 15.92 -5.49
N ASP A 514 -4.73 15.63 -6.59
CA ASP A 514 -3.37 16.12 -6.80
C ASP A 514 -3.34 17.64 -6.97
N LEU A 515 -4.27 18.21 -7.74
CA LEU A 515 -4.46 19.67 -7.83
C LEU A 515 -4.74 20.31 -6.47
N LEU A 516 -5.61 19.68 -5.68
CA LEU A 516 -5.93 20.19 -4.33
C LEU A 516 -4.77 20.07 -3.36
N GLU A 517 -3.85 19.13 -3.58
CA GLU A 517 -2.62 19.03 -2.84
C GLU A 517 -1.58 20.06 -3.31
N GLY A 518 -1.48 20.27 -4.62
CA GLY A 518 -0.57 21.21 -5.27
C GLY A 518 0.91 20.91 -5.00
N ARG A 519 1.25 19.67 -4.65
CA ARG A 519 2.61 19.24 -4.35
C ARG A 519 3.28 18.65 -5.60
N PRO A 520 4.62 18.69 -5.66
CA PRO A 520 5.38 17.99 -6.68
C PRO A 520 5.33 16.46 -6.46
N ASN A 521 4.33 15.79 -7.04
CA ASN A 521 4.13 14.35 -6.90
C ASN A 521 4.48 13.55 -8.17
N GLY A 522 4.68 14.21 -9.31
CA GLY A 522 4.94 13.57 -10.58
C GLY A 522 6.42 13.49 -10.92
N ARG A 523 6.73 12.82 -12.03
CA ARG A 523 8.10 12.60 -12.51
C ARG A 523 8.15 12.48 -14.03
N LEU A 524 9.33 12.77 -14.57
CA LEU A 524 9.70 12.50 -15.96
C LEU A 524 10.53 11.21 -16.01
N LEU A 525 10.16 10.31 -16.93
CA LEU A 525 10.76 8.99 -17.11
C LEU A 525 11.36 8.87 -18.51
N SER A 526 12.38 8.01 -18.63
CA SER A 526 12.92 7.53 -19.91
C SER A 526 12.84 6.02 -19.94
N HIS A 527 12.43 5.47 -21.08
CA HIS A 527 12.50 4.04 -21.37
C HIS A 527 13.38 3.84 -22.60
N ASP A 528 14.39 2.98 -22.47
CA ASP A 528 15.22 2.55 -23.59
C ASP A 528 14.71 1.19 -24.11
N PRO A 529 14.08 1.14 -25.31
CA PRO A 529 13.57 -0.11 -25.86
C PRO A 529 14.64 -1.17 -26.14
N LYS A 530 15.91 -0.77 -26.29
CA LYS A 530 17.01 -1.71 -26.60
C LYS A 530 17.45 -2.46 -25.35
N SER A 531 17.53 -1.78 -24.21
CA SER A 531 17.91 -2.39 -22.94
C SER A 531 16.73 -2.85 -22.09
N GLY A 532 15.50 -2.42 -22.42
CA GLY A 532 14.29 -2.65 -21.63
C GLY A 532 14.29 -1.93 -20.28
N LYS A 533 15.20 -0.95 -20.09
CA LYS A 533 15.36 -0.26 -18.80
C LYS A 533 14.61 1.06 -18.77
N THR A 534 13.84 1.24 -17.71
CA THR A 534 13.15 2.49 -17.40
C THR A 534 13.86 3.21 -16.25
N ARG A 535 14.06 4.52 -16.39
CA ARG A 535 14.77 5.37 -15.43
C ARG A 535 14.02 6.65 -15.16
N THR A 536 14.00 7.06 -13.90
CA THR A 536 13.53 8.39 -13.51
C THR A 536 14.58 9.45 -13.87
N ILE A 537 14.19 10.38 -14.74
CA ILE A 537 15.04 11.48 -15.19
C ILE A 537 14.97 12.62 -14.19
N CYS A 538 13.76 13.03 -13.86
CA CYS A 538 13.50 14.13 -12.94
C CYS A 538 12.30 13.77 -12.08
N ASP A 539 12.52 13.65 -10.77
CA ASP A 539 11.46 13.40 -9.81
C ASP A 539 10.95 14.72 -9.21
N ASN A 540 9.78 14.68 -8.56
CA ASN A 540 9.18 15.82 -7.88
C ASN A 540 8.85 17.00 -8.83
N LEU A 541 8.24 16.68 -9.97
CA LEU A 541 7.59 17.65 -10.85
C LEU A 541 6.14 17.89 -10.39
N VAL A 542 5.65 19.11 -10.62
CA VAL A 542 4.26 19.49 -10.31
C VAL A 542 3.39 19.11 -11.49
N PHE A 543 2.74 17.95 -11.36
CA PHE A 543 1.82 17.35 -12.34
C PHE A 543 2.32 17.51 -13.78
N PRO A 544 3.43 16.81 -14.13
CA PRO A 544 3.95 16.83 -15.47
C PRO A 544 2.99 16.08 -16.39
N ASN A 545 2.50 16.74 -17.42
CA ASN A 545 1.53 16.16 -18.35
C ASN A 545 2.16 16.04 -19.74
N GLY A 546 1.82 16.93 -20.67
CA GLY A 546 2.33 16.94 -22.04
C GLY A 546 3.85 16.89 -22.21
N VAL A 547 4.32 16.13 -23.20
CA VAL A 547 5.73 15.91 -23.53
C VAL A 547 5.96 16.13 -25.03
N CYS A 548 6.96 16.94 -25.39
CA CYS A 548 7.27 17.22 -26.79
C CYS A 548 8.75 17.47 -27.03
N LEU A 549 9.33 16.76 -27.98
CA LEU A 549 10.68 17.02 -28.46
C LEU A 549 10.69 18.25 -29.36
N THR A 550 11.68 19.11 -29.14
CA THR A 550 11.92 20.26 -30.01
C THR A 550 12.24 19.82 -31.45
N HIS A 551 11.98 20.70 -32.42
CA HIS A 551 12.19 20.38 -33.86
C HIS A 551 13.63 20.00 -34.21
N ASP A 552 14.61 20.40 -33.40
CA ASP A 552 16.03 20.04 -33.55
C ASP A 552 16.41 18.71 -32.86
N GLY A 553 15.50 18.12 -32.07
CA GLY A 553 15.71 16.88 -31.33
C GLY A 553 16.72 17.00 -30.18
N LYS A 554 17.06 18.21 -29.72
CA LYS A 554 18.05 18.43 -28.65
C LYS A 554 17.43 18.64 -27.27
N HIS A 555 16.20 19.12 -27.21
CA HIS A 555 15.54 19.48 -25.97
C HIS A 555 14.15 18.82 -25.86
N LEU A 556 13.68 18.70 -24.63
CA LEU A 556 12.37 18.16 -24.30
C LEU A 556 11.53 19.20 -23.56
N LEU A 557 10.36 19.53 -24.11
CA LEU A 557 9.35 20.36 -23.47
C LEU A 557 8.43 19.48 -22.61
N VAL A 558 8.12 19.94 -21.40
CA VAL A 558 7.22 19.25 -20.48
C VAL A 558 6.24 20.25 -19.87
N ALA A 559 4.94 20.00 -19.98
CA ALA A 559 3.91 20.82 -19.35
C ALA A 559 3.91 20.61 -17.83
N SER A 560 3.99 21.68 -17.05
CA SER A 560 3.74 21.65 -15.60
C SER A 560 2.35 22.22 -15.33
N THR A 561 1.36 21.34 -15.27
CA THR A 561 -0.06 21.69 -15.34
C THR A 561 -0.47 22.62 -14.20
N TRP A 562 -0.18 22.30 -12.94
CA TRP A 562 -0.61 23.16 -11.81
C TRP A 562 0.23 24.43 -11.63
N ASN A 563 1.45 24.47 -12.15
CA ASN A 563 2.26 25.70 -12.18
C ASN A 563 1.90 26.63 -13.35
N CYS A 564 1.05 26.18 -14.28
CA CYS A 564 0.68 26.93 -15.48
C CYS A 564 1.92 27.38 -16.27
N SER A 565 2.86 26.46 -16.47
CA SER A 565 4.14 26.70 -17.13
C SER A 565 4.56 25.52 -18.01
N ILE A 566 5.49 25.78 -18.94
CA ILE A 566 6.17 24.77 -19.76
C ILE A 566 7.63 24.78 -19.34
N LEU A 567 8.13 23.60 -19.01
CA LEU A 567 9.52 23.33 -18.66
C LEU A 567 10.27 22.85 -19.90
N ILE A 568 11.58 23.05 -19.91
CA ILE A 568 12.48 22.53 -20.94
C ILE A 568 13.66 21.82 -20.30
N PHE A 569 14.04 20.68 -20.87
CA PHE A 569 15.19 19.87 -20.48
C PHE A 569 16.17 19.76 -21.65
N ASP A 570 17.47 19.77 -21.34
CA ASP A 570 18.54 19.46 -22.30
C ASP A 570 18.79 17.95 -22.30
N LEU A 571 18.57 17.28 -23.43
CA LEU A 571 18.75 15.83 -23.56
C LEU A 571 20.21 15.40 -23.39
N ALA A 572 21.17 16.29 -23.71
CA ALA A 572 22.59 15.99 -23.53
C ALA A 572 23.00 16.04 -22.05
N LYS A 573 22.27 16.79 -21.21
CA LYS A 573 22.56 17.01 -19.78
C LYS A 573 21.30 16.98 -18.92
N LEU A 574 20.58 15.86 -18.98
CA LEU A 574 19.35 15.67 -18.19
C LEU A 574 19.52 15.89 -16.67
N SER A 575 20.74 15.69 -16.15
CA SER A 575 21.07 15.93 -14.74
C SER A 575 20.99 17.38 -14.30
N ASP A 576 21.04 18.34 -15.22
CA ASP A 576 20.95 19.78 -14.90
C ASP A 576 19.53 20.19 -14.49
N GLY A 577 18.55 19.31 -14.74
CA GLY A 577 17.14 19.53 -14.40
C GLY A 577 16.44 20.52 -15.34
N PRO A 578 15.18 20.86 -15.03
CA PRO A 578 14.37 21.71 -15.89
C PRO A 578 14.71 23.20 -15.79
N ARG A 579 14.49 23.89 -16.89
CA ARG A 579 14.37 25.36 -16.95
C ARG A 579 12.95 25.74 -17.36
N ILE A 580 12.57 26.98 -17.09
CA ILE A 580 11.26 27.50 -17.47
C ILE A 580 11.35 28.02 -18.90
N PHE A 581 10.61 27.39 -19.81
CA PHE A 581 10.49 27.83 -21.20
C PHE A 581 9.41 28.90 -21.36
N LEU A 582 8.26 28.67 -20.72
CA LEU A 582 7.12 29.59 -20.70
C LEU A 582 6.42 29.48 -19.34
N LYS A 583 5.88 30.59 -18.82
CA LYS A 583 5.17 30.64 -17.54
C LYS A 583 4.00 31.61 -17.62
N GLY A 584 3.13 31.59 -16.61
CA GLY A 584 2.01 32.51 -16.52
C GLY A 584 0.93 32.19 -17.55
N LEU A 585 0.72 30.92 -17.87
CA LEU A 585 -0.33 30.52 -18.81
C LEU A 585 -1.72 30.85 -18.25
N PRO A 586 -2.70 31.16 -19.13
CA PRO A 586 -4.08 31.49 -18.74
C PRO A 586 -4.91 30.27 -18.32
N GLY A 587 -4.41 29.07 -18.59
CA GLY A 587 -5.04 27.79 -18.27
C GLY A 587 -4.02 26.75 -17.80
N TYR A 588 -4.51 25.55 -17.55
CA TYR A 588 -3.73 24.39 -17.14
C TYR A 588 -3.18 23.68 -18.38
N PRO A 589 -1.87 23.77 -18.67
CA PRO A 589 -1.30 23.15 -19.87
C PRO A 589 -1.36 21.63 -19.81
N ASP A 590 -1.66 21.05 -20.96
CA ASP A 590 -1.78 19.62 -21.19
C ASP A 590 -0.80 19.20 -22.31
N ASN A 591 -1.17 18.35 -23.27
CA ASN A 591 -0.30 17.93 -24.38
C ASN A 591 0.32 19.11 -25.14
N ILE A 592 1.56 18.89 -25.57
CA ILE A 592 2.35 19.85 -26.36
C ILE A 592 2.73 19.14 -27.66
N ASN A 593 2.53 19.77 -28.81
CA ASN A 593 2.86 19.16 -30.10
C ASN A 593 3.50 20.15 -31.08
N ARG A 594 4.30 19.65 -32.02
CA ARG A 594 4.97 20.48 -33.02
C ARG A 594 3.97 21.15 -33.96
N ALA A 595 4.23 22.40 -34.33
CA ALA A 595 3.50 23.13 -35.38
C ALA A 595 4.30 23.14 -36.70
N SER A 596 3.61 23.29 -37.83
CA SER A 596 4.25 23.24 -39.17
C SER A 596 5.18 24.41 -39.48
N ASP A 597 5.07 25.52 -38.74
CA ASP A 597 5.87 26.75 -38.90
C ASP A 597 7.14 26.77 -38.02
N GLY A 598 7.42 25.67 -37.31
CA GLY A 598 8.56 25.57 -36.40
C GLY A 598 8.26 26.01 -34.96
N GLY A 599 7.01 26.41 -34.66
CA GLY A 599 6.50 26.61 -33.31
C GLY A 599 5.95 25.33 -32.67
N TYR A 600 5.14 25.51 -31.63
CA TYR A 600 4.47 24.44 -30.89
C TYR A 600 3.02 24.83 -30.55
N TRP A 601 2.16 23.84 -30.48
CA TRP A 601 0.80 23.92 -29.98
C TRP A 601 0.73 23.41 -28.54
N VAL A 602 -0.13 24.00 -27.71
CA VAL A 602 -0.28 23.68 -26.29
C VAL A 602 -1.76 23.61 -25.94
N ALA A 603 -2.22 22.50 -25.40
CA ALA A 603 -3.62 22.30 -25.00
C ALA A 603 -3.83 22.90 -23.62
N LEU A 604 -5.04 23.37 -23.36
CA LEU A 604 -5.46 23.81 -22.05
C LEU A 604 -6.63 22.94 -21.58
N ALA A 605 -6.33 22.02 -20.66
CA ALA A 605 -7.33 21.16 -20.03
C ALA A 605 -8.42 21.95 -19.29
N GLY A 606 -8.12 23.18 -18.91
CA GLY A 606 -9.09 24.12 -18.37
C GLY A 606 -8.50 25.48 -18.14
N MET A 607 -9.38 26.46 -17.96
CA MET A 607 -9.01 27.84 -17.71
C MET A 607 -8.83 28.12 -16.22
N ARG A 608 -7.87 28.98 -15.91
CA ARG A 608 -7.68 29.48 -14.55
C ARG A 608 -8.87 30.33 -14.15
N ASN A 609 -9.23 30.24 -12.87
CA ASN A 609 -10.28 31.05 -12.29
C ASN A 609 -9.67 31.89 -11.16
N PRO A 610 -9.81 33.23 -11.15
CA PRO A 610 -9.29 34.08 -10.08
C PRO A 610 -9.75 33.67 -8.67
N LEU A 611 -10.96 33.12 -8.55
CA LEU A 611 -11.46 32.58 -7.29
C LEU A 611 -10.67 31.35 -6.86
N PHE A 612 -10.44 30.42 -7.78
CA PHE A 612 -9.73 29.19 -7.49
C PHE A 612 -8.22 29.43 -7.26
N ASP A 613 -7.60 30.37 -7.98
CA ASP A 613 -6.23 30.81 -7.73
C ASP A 613 -6.06 31.32 -6.29
N ARG A 614 -7.06 32.02 -5.73
CA ARG A 614 -7.05 32.38 -4.31
C ARG A 614 -7.20 31.16 -3.38
N VAL A 615 -8.03 30.19 -3.75
CA VAL A 615 -8.21 28.94 -2.97
C VAL A 615 -6.91 28.13 -2.91
N LEU A 616 -6.14 28.08 -4.00
CA LEU A 616 -4.83 27.40 -4.07
C LEU A 616 -3.81 28.00 -3.08
N LYS A 617 -3.90 29.30 -2.78
CA LYS A 617 -3.06 29.95 -1.76
C LYS A 617 -3.45 29.62 -0.31
N HIS A 618 -4.59 28.94 -0.08
CA HIS A 618 -5.10 28.63 1.26
C HIS A 618 -5.21 27.11 1.52
N PRO A 619 -4.13 26.44 1.95
CA PRO A 619 -4.13 25.01 2.29
C PRO A 619 -5.23 24.57 3.27
N GLY A 620 -5.50 25.38 4.30
CA GLY A 620 -6.52 25.10 5.30
C GLY A 620 -7.95 25.14 4.74
N LEU A 621 -8.20 25.93 3.69
CA LEU A 621 -9.48 25.96 3.00
C LEU A 621 -9.69 24.67 2.19
N ARG A 622 -8.71 24.29 1.36
CA ARG A 622 -8.75 23.05 0.56
C ARG A 622 -8.92 21.80 1.43
N ARG A 623 -8.24 21.75 2.57
CA ARG A 623 -8.40 20.67 3.56
C ARG A 623 -9.81 20.60 4.17
N ARG A 624 -10.47 21.75 4.39
CA ARG A 624 -11.86 21.77 4.88
C ARG A 624 -12.84 21.39 3.78
N MET A 625 -12.59 21.85 2.56
CA MET A 625 -13.40 21.55 1.38
C MET A 625 -13.49 20.04 1.16
N THR A 626 -12.35 19.34 1.07
CA THR A 626 -12.32 17.88 0.85
C THR A 626 -12.93 17.05 1.97
N ARG A 627 -13.11 17.62 3.17
CA ARG A 627 -13.73 16.93 4.32
C ARG A 627 -15.22 17.18 4.48
N ARG A 628 -15.71 18.32 4.01
CA ARG A 628 -17.07 18.80 4.30
C ARG A 628 -17.95 18.94 3.08
N VAL A 629 -17.35 18.95 1.88
CA VAL A 629 -18.03 19.21 0.62
C VAL A 629 -17.84 18.00 -0.30
N PRO A 630 -18.91 17.48 -0.93
CA PRO A 630 -18.82 16.44 -1.95
C PRO A 630 -17.92 16.86 -3.11
N PRO A 631 -17.18 15.94 -3.76
CA PRO A 631 -16.28 16.26 -4.88
C PRO A 631 -16.91 17.05 -6.02
N THR A 632 -18.17 16.78 -6.34
CA THR A 632 -18.93 17.48 -7.40
C THR A 632 -19.13 18.97 -7.14
N ASN A 633 -18.97 19.41 -5.88
CA ASN A 633 -19.19 20.79 -5.45
C ASN A 633 -17.88 21.47 -5.00
N TRP A 634 -16.74 20.86 -5.28
CA TRP A 634 -15.45 21.51 -5.03
C TRP A 634 -15.28 22.73 -5.94
N LEU A 635 -14.66 23.77 -5.39
CA LEU A 635 -14.14 24.84 -6.23
C LEU A 635 -13.04 24.22 -7.10
N PHE A 636 -13.11 24.46 -8.41
CA PHE A 636 -12.21 23.89 -9.41
C PHE A 636 -11.97 24.88 -10.55
N GLY A 637 -11.03 24.56 -11.45
CA GLY A 637 -10.80 25.29 -12.70
C GLY A 637 -12.03 25.32 -13.61
N ASN A 638 -12.09 26.28 -14.53
CA ASN A 638 -13.17 26.33 -15.52
C ASN A 638 -12.86 25.34 -16.67
N LEU A 639 -13.56 24.21 -16.67
CA LEU A 639 -13.37 23.15 -17.67
C LEU A 639 -14.25 23.31 -18.91
N ASN A 640 -15.15 24.31 -18.93
CA ASN A 640 -16.19 24.43 -19.95
C ASN A 640 -15.73 25.16 -21.23
N ILE A 641 -14.60 25.86 -21.20
CA ILE A 641 -14.06 26.58 -22.35
C ILE A 641 -12.87 25.79 -22.89
N GLY A 642 -12.99 25.26 -24.11
CA GLY A 642 -11.87 24.65 -24.82
C GLY A 642 -10.86 25.71 -25.28
N GLY A 643 -9.57 25.44 -25.13
CA GLY A 643 -8.51 26.38 -25.49
C GLY A 643 -7.25 25.69 -25.97
N VAL A 644 -6.65 26.24 -27.02
CA VAL A 644 -5.33 25.84 -27.53
C VAL A 644 -4.50 27.09 -27.79
N LEU A 645 -3.25 27.08 -27.34
CA LEU A 645 -2.29 28.16 -27.56
C LEU A 645 -1.29 27.77 -28.65
N LYS A 646 -0.88 28.75 -29.45
CA LYS A 646 0.26 28.64 -30.35
C LYS A 646 1.44 29.41 -29.79
N ILE A 647 2.57 28.76 -29.65
CA ILE A 647 3.83 29.36 -29.22
C ILE A 647 4.87 29.26 -30.32
N ASP A 648 5.71 30.28 -30.46
CA ASP A 648 6.83 30.23 -31.40
C ASP A 648 7.98 29.36 -30.87
N GLY A 649 9.02 29.17 -31.69
CA GLY A 649 10.20 28.38 -31.33
C GLY A 649 11.02 28.94 -30.15
N LEU A 650 10.74 30.18 -29.70
CA LEU A 650 11.39 30.84 -28.57
C LEU A 650 10.49 30.92 -27.33
N GLY A 651 9.30 30.33 -27.37
CA GLY A 651 8.38 30.25 -26.24
C GLY A 651 7.49 31.48 -26.07
N LYS A 652 7.35 32.35 -27.08
CA LYS A 652 6.39 33.46 -27.05
C LYS A 652 5.04 33.00 -27.58
N ILE A 653 3.96 33.37 -26.89
CA ILE A 653 2.58 33.12 -27.36
C ILE A 653 2.28 34.04 -28.54
N VAL A 654 1.91 33.45 -29.68
CA VAL A 654 1.67 34.17 -30.94
C VAL A 654 0.22 34.13 -31.40
N ASP A 655 -0.54 33.10 -31.03
CA ASP A 655 -1.96 32.97 -31.33
C ASP A 655 -2.65 32.15 -30.23
N ALA A 656 -3.98 32.30 -30.13
CA ALA A 656 -4.81 31.52 -29.23
C ALA A 656 -6.14 31.17 -29.91
N LEU A 657 -6.56 29.92 -29.75
CA LEU A 657 -7.80 29.39 -30.27
C LEU A 657 -8.71 29.06 -29.10
N TRP A 658 -9.87 29.69 -29.06
CA TRP A 658 -10.87 29.50 -28.01
C TRP A 658 -12.16 28.97 -28.59
N ASP A 659 -12.85 28.15 -27.81
CA ASP A 659 -14.26 27.86 -28.05
C ASP A 659 -15.15 28.84 -27.26
N ALA A 660 -16.41 28.93 -27.66
CA ALA A 660 -17.42 29.64 -26.89
C ALA A 660 -17.76 28.87 -25.61
N SER A 661 -18.31 29.56 -24.61
CA SER A 661 -18.77 28.91 -23.37
C SER A 661 -19.92 27.91 -23.58
N ASP A 662 -20.66 28.05 -24.68
CA ASP A 662 -21.70 27.14 -25.18
C ASP A 662 -21.22 26.28 -26.36
N GLY A 663 -19.91 26.28 -26.62
CA GLY A 663 -19.28 25.61 -27.75
C GLY A 663 -19.25 24.10 -27.62
N PRO A 664 -19.04 23.38 -28.73
CA PRO A 664 -19.00 21.92 -28.73
C PRO A 664 -17.71 21.35 -28.11
N LEU A 665 -16.60 22.08 -28.10
CA LEU A 665 -15.29 21.62 -27.62
C LEU A 665 -14.97 22.28 -26.26
N TYR A 666 -14.85 21.43 -25.25
CA TYR A 666 -14.47 21.79 -23.89
C TYR A 666 -13.40 20.81 -23.39
N MET A 667 -12.64 21.20 -22.36
CA MET A 667 -11.56 20.39 -21.78
C MET A 667 -10.67 19.74 -22.87
N ILE A 668 -10.08 20.57 -23.72
CA ILE A 668 -9.19 20.10 -24.80
C ILE A 668 -7.88 19.69 -24.16
N THR A 669 -7.51 18.41 -24.27
CA THR A 669 -6.28 17.86 -23.68
C THR A 669 -5.21 17.60 -24.73
N SER A 670 -5.58 17.50 -26.01
CA SER A 670 -4.63 17.27 -27.10
C SER A 670 -4.96 18.02 -28.38
N MET A 671 -3.92 18.21 -29.21
CA MET A 671 -4.07 18.72 -30.56
C MET A 671 -2.99 18.19 -31.51
N ARG A 672 -3.34 17.90 -32.76
CA ARG A 672 -2.34 17.60 -33.80
C ARG A 672 -2.63 18.41 -35.04
N GLU A 673 -1.63 19.14 -35.49
CA GLU A 673 -1.65 19.68 -36.83
C GLU A 673 -1.39 18.53 -37.84
N HIS A 674 -2.09 18.53 -38.96
CA HIS A 674 -1.89 17.57 -40.04
C HIS A 674 -2.54 18.10 -41.32
N GLU A 675 -1.80 18.17 -42.42
CA GLU A 675 -2.29 18.61 -43.74
C GLU A 675 -3.07 19.95 -43.69
N GLY A 676 -2.55 20.91 -42.94
CA GLY A 676 -3.16 22.24 -42.79
C GLY A 676 -4.44 22.29 -41.95
N SER A 677 -4.79 21.21 -41.25
CA SER A 677 -5.88 21.17 -40.27
C SER A 677 -5.33 20.90 -38.86
N LEU A 678 -6.03 21.38 -37.84
CA LEU A 678 -5.78 21.09 -36.43
C LEU A 678 -6.86 20.15 -35.90
N PHE A 679 -6.47 18.96 -35.48
CA PHE A 679 -7.33 17.96 -34.84
C PHE A 679 -7.27 18.12 -33.33
N LEU A 680 -8.40 18.01 -32.64
CA LEU A 680 -8.57 18.38 -31.24
C LEU A 680 -9.22 17.24 -30.46
N GLY A 681 -8.52 16.73 -29.45
CA GLY A 681 -9.00 15.69 -28.53
C GLY A 681 -9.31 16.25 -27.14
N GLY A 682 -10.05 15.48 -26.35
CA GLY A 682 -10.43 15.86 -24.99
C GLY A 682 -10.85 14.67 -24.14
N VAL A 683 -10.24 14.54 -22.97
CA VAL A 683 -10.43 13.43 -22.02
C VAL A 683 -11.88 13.26 -21.51
N THR A 684 -12.72 14.29 -21.57
CA THR A 684 -14.14 14.22 -21.17
C THR A 684 -15.11 14.43 -22.33
N ASN A 685 -14.62 14.34 -23.56
CA ASN A 685 -15.40 14.57 -24.76
C ASN A 685 -15.85 13.25 -25.42
N ASP A 686 -16.89 13.31 -26.25
CA ASP A 686 -17.44 12.20 -27.01
C ASP A 686 -17.26 12.38 -28.53
N LYS A 687 -16.36 13.28 -28.91
CA LYS A 687 -16.14 13.75 -30.28
C LYS A 687 -14.73 14.32 -30.43
N ILE A 688 -14.30 14.49 -31.68
CA ILE A 688 -13.01 15.09 -32.07
C ILE A 688 -13.30 16.32 -32.92
N GLY A 689 -12.62 17.43 -32.64
CA GLY A 689 -12.73 18.65 -33.44
C GLY A 689 -11.70 18.68 -34.58
N ARG A 690 -12.06 19.22 -35.74
CA ARG A 690 -11.13 19.54 -36.82
C ARG A 690 -11.31 20.99 -37.26
N LEU A 691 -10.25 21.78 -37.17
CA LEU A 691 -10.23 23.18 -37.61
C LEU A 691 -9.26 23.36 -38.78
N ALA A 692 -9.71 23.92 -39.90
CA ALA A 692 -8.81 24.33 -40.98
C ALA A 692 -7.97 25.54 -40.54
N LEU A 693 -6.65 25.48 -40.74
CA LEU A 693 -5.74 26.56 -40.37
C LEU A 693 -5.41 27.42 -41.59
N GLU A 694 -5.63 28.73 -41.47
CA GLU A 694 -5.25 29.69 -42.52
C GLU A 694 -3.72 29.78 -42.65
N GLY A 695 -3.20 29.56 -43.86
CA GLY A 695 -1.77 29.67 -44.16
C GLY A 695 -0.90 28.51 -43.65
N ALA A 696 -1.48 27.45 -43.09
CA ALA A 696 -0.75 26.26 -42.67
C ALA A 696 -0.28 25.41 -43.86
N ASN A 697 0.81 24.67 -43.67
CA ASN A 697 1.39 23.86 -44.74
C ASN A 697 0.56 22.59 -44.99
N ALA A 698 -0.17 22.57 -46.10
CA ALA A 698 -1.01 21.44 -46.51
C ALA A 698 -0.24 20.12 -46.78
N ARG A 699 1.09 20.15 -46.91
CA ARG A 699 1.94 18.97 -47.09
C ARG A 699 2.62 18.51 -45.81
N TRP A 700 2.42 19.21 -44.70
CA TRP A 700 3.06 18.87 -43.43
C TRP A 700 2.28 17.77 -42.72
N THR A 701 2.98 16.70 -42.34
CA THR A 701 2.41 15.60 -41.55
C THR A 701 3.24 15.39 -40.29
N GLY A 702 2.57 15.03 -39.20
CA GLY A 702 3.21 14.69 -37.92
C GLY A 702 4.33 13.66 -38.08
N PRO A 703 4.07 12.46 -38.65
CA PRO A 703 5.11 11.44 -38.83
C PRO A 703 6.32 11.93 -39.64
N ALA A 704 6.13 12.73 -40.69
CA ALA A 704 7.25 13.27 -41.48
C ALA A 704 8.07 14.31 -40.70
N SER A 705 7.46 15.05 -39.77
CA SER A 705 8.17 15.99 -38.89
C SER A 705 9.15 15.29 -37.95
N TYR A 706 8.84 14.05 -37.54
CA TYR A 706 9.70 13.25 -36.66
C TYR A 706 10.69 12.38 -37.44
N TRP A 707 10.23 11.72 -38.52
CA TRP A 707 10.97 10.65 -39.18
C TRP A 707 11.38 10.95 -40.64
N GLY A 708 10.91 12.07 -41.22
CA GLY A 708 10.96 12.35 -42.65
C GLY A 708 12.26 12.92 -43.22
N ARG A 709 13.42 12.74 -42.55
CA ARG A 709 14.72 13.19 -43.09
C ARG A 709 15.52 12.14 -43.87
N ASP A 710 15.05 10.90 -43.94
CA ASP A 710 15.65 9.84 -44.76
C ASP A 710 14.58 9.11 -45.60
N ARG A 711 14.15 9.72 -46.72
CA ARG A 711 13.58 8.99 -47.86
C ARG A 711 14.07 9.59 -49.16
#